data_AF-A0A2E6D4R1-F1
#
_entry.id   AF-A0A2E6D4R1-F1
#
_cell.length_a   1.000
_cell.length_b   1.000
_cell.length_c   1.000
_cell.angle_alpha   90.00
_cell.angle_beta   90.00
_cell.angle_gamma   90.00
#
_symmetry.space_group_name_H-M   'P 1'
#
loop_
_entity.id
_entity.type
_entity.pdbx_description
1 polymer ?
#
loop_
_entity_poly.entity_id
_entity_poly.type
_entity_poly.pdbx_seq_one_letter_code
_entity_poly.pdbx_strand_id
1 'polypeptide(L)'
;MPDPTFWAKKATRNGRCWDTDNSSACGRFNGRLPLTNTIPARFTRIGAWTLGFPISPRDPLMKTLLLHAPGDSPCDSPWMGVPALVAHLKKLGFEHTHQRDLDLDLYHHSLDPRTHARVCEIIRQGGKQPAAHASAKLRFFVRWFAAPATRLLTRWTLRDRKFFTAFREATSIEQQFPEDGVVRYRKTLQRVLKLMGIFYYPYLSYPKFFNKFEERNFYAVHLRLGYALRQTMELGRRALEDFYEQTVLPQVQREDYDVIGISVSVSRQLEPALVLADFLRGHGIRAKLVLGGSYVSDTFDAGWLEDSVLEKVDYVIRYEGEEALPQLIDALRDGTSTAEIPNLLYLEDGERITNDRTFLKNMDALNAPDYDDLALEKYLDRPLRLPIMSNRGCYWGRCSFCSHHFTLGTGRMRARAPELVLEDMLNLQNRYGARSFFLTDESMHPGDIVELSDLILERGAKVNWSGMMRFEDCMDVPYLEKVKAAGCYSIMFGLESIAQNIQDIIQKGVNTELVWRVLEDCKKVGIKVHLFIILGTPGETEEDMKENIDFLLKNEHLYETVQIATFLLTANSPMHKKPQKFGISNVTTLSGHASKAYSENAFEVDRGLQQEEIQPYFDKLVSHPLILRKDLWGGHGFRIYQPDQPDTTWAYPAEVQAALSAAGLTDGNGHVCKAGDGTLNEIPLTGLRGSDPVEEINRLPEARPKDAQNPNVA
;
A
#
# COMPACT_ATOMS: atom_id res chain seq x y z
N MET A 1 19.90 -45.41 -3.36
CA MET A 1 20.02 -45.48 -4.82
C MET A 1 19.10 -46.56 -5.34
N PRO A 2 18.16 -46.16 -6.22
CA PRO A 2 17.99 -46.87 -7.48
C PRO A 2 18.09 -45.92 -8.69
N ASP A 3 18.35 -46.57 -9.82
CA ASP A 3 18.80 -46.18 -11.15
C ASP A 3 18.01 -45.06 -11.89
N PRO A 4 18.67 -44.05 -12.49
CA PRO A 4 18.05 -43.00 -13.28
C PRO A 4 18.24 -43.22 -14.79
N THR A 5 17.38 -44.02 -15.43
CA THR A 5 17.26 -44.04 -16.90
C THR A 5 15.83 -44.36 -17.35
N PHE A 6 14.91 -43.39 -17.33
CA PHE A 6 13.63 -43.56 -18.05
C PHE A 6 12.92 -42.33 -18.62
N TRP A 7 13.41 -41.09 -18.46
CA TRP A 7 12.69 -39.92 -19.02
C TRP A 7 13.56 -39.05 -19.93
N ALA A 8 13.72 -39.53 -21.16
CA ALA A 8 14.05 -38.69 -22.31
C ALA A 8 13.30 -39.22 -23.54
N LYS A 9 12.09 -38.67 -23.80
CA LYS A 9 11.43 -38.52 -25.12
C LYS A 9 9.92 -38.21 -24.98
N LYS A 10 9.56 -36.93 -25.05
CA LYS A 10 8.47 -36.39 -25.91
C LYS A 10 8.30 -34.88 -25.69
N ALA A 11 9.06 -34.09 -26.44
CA ALA A 11 8.72 -32.71 -26.75
C ALA A 11 8.77 -32.58 -28.28
N THR A 12 7.62 -32.31 -28.90
CA THR A 12 7.41 -31.65 -30.21
C THR A 12 5.97 -31.89 -30.69
N ARG A 13 5.13 -30.84 -30.72
CA ARG A 13 4.60 -30.26 -31.96
C ARG A 13 3.69 -29.05 -31.71
N ASN A 14 3.94 -28.00 -32.52
CA ASN A 14 3.17 -26.77 -32.81
C ASN A 14 3.40 -25.62 -31.81
N GLY A 15 4.28 -24.62 -32.00
CA GLY A 15 4.72 -23.88 -33.21
C GLY A 15 3.92 -22.56 -33.30
N ARG A 16 4.45 -21.34 -33.17
CA ARG A 16 5.57 -20.71 -33.91
C ARG A 16 6.14 -19.47 -33.17
N CYS A 17 7.46 -19.32 -33.21
CA CYS A 17 8.19 -18.06 -33.02
C CYS A 17 8.38 -17.37 -34.38
N TRP A 18 8.47 -16.03 -34.37
CA TRP A 18 9.06 -15.24 -35.45
C TRP A 18 10.19 -14.35 -34.90
N ASP A 19 11.36 -14.59 -35.47
CA ASP A 19 12.57 -13.79 -35.71
C ASP A 19 12.91 -12.52 -34.91
N THR A 20 14.18 -12.53 -34.46
CA THR A 20 15.03 -11.34 -34.38
C THR A 20 16.37 -11.65 -35.04
N ASP A 21 16.58 -11.15 -36.27
CA ASP A 21 17.91 -11.01 -36.89
C ASP A 21 18.54 -9.69 -36.40
N ASN A 22 19.76 -9.72 -35.86
CA ASN A 22 20.96 -9.51 -36.66
C ASN A 22 22.24 -9.51 -35.80
N SER A 23 23.25 -10.19 -36.34
CA SER A 23 24.57 -10.50 -35.80
C SER A 23 25.57 -9.33 -35.78
N SER A 24 26.54 -9.35 -34.85
CA SER A 24 27.98 -9.38 -35.24
C SER A 24 28.95 -9.56 -34.06
N ALA A 25 29.87 -10.50 -34.28
CA ALA A 25 31.27 -10.57 -33.81
C ALA A 25 31.58 -10.83 -32.32
N CYS A 26 31.69 -12.12 -31.98
CA CYS A 26 32.48 -12.61 -30.85
C CYS A 26 33.86 -13.07 -31.35
N GLY A 27 34.93 -12.52 -30.76
CA GLY A 27 36.33 -12.86 -31.02
C GLY A 27 36.87 -13.94 -30.06
N ARG A 28 37.67 -14.84 -30.62
CA ARG A 28 38.33 -16.03 -30.03
C ARG A 28 39.18 -15.73 -28.78
N PHE A 29 39.38 -16.72 -27.91
CA PHE A 29 40.71 -17.37 -27.72
C PHE A 29 40.65 -18.67 -26.88
N ASN A 30 41.44 -19.65 -27.32
CA ASN A 30 41.61 -21.01 -26.80
C ASN A 30 42.66 -21.09 -25.67
N GLY A 31 42.51 -22.07 -24.77
CA GLY A 31 43.59 -22.58 -23.90
C GLY A 31 43.28 -23.94 -23.28
N ARG A 32 43.92 -25.01 -23.78
CA ARG A 32 43.88 -26.39 -23.26
C ARG A 32 44.92 -26.60 -22.15
N LEU A 33 44.67 -27.52 -21.19
CA LEU A 33 45.68 -28.41 -20.58
C LEU A 33 45.02 -29.73 -20.07
N PRO A 34 45.76 -30.85 -19.94
CA PRO A 34 45.26 -32.22 -20.04
C PRO A 34 45.19 -33.04 -18.73
N LEU A 35 44.46 -34.15 -18.80
CA LEU A 35 44.27 -35.19 -17.78
C LEU A 35 45.46 -36.17 -17.68
N THR A 36 45.84 -36.56 -16.46
CA THR A 36 46.36 -37.92 -16.15
C THR A 36 45.87 -38.39 -14.76
N ASN A 37 45.48 -39.67 -14.70
CA ASN A 37 44.97 -40.41 -13.53
C ASN A 37 46.05 -41.39 -13.02
N THR A 38 46.14 -41.61 -11.70
CA THR A 38 46.14 -42.95 -11.01
C THR A 38 46.31 -42.77 -9.46
N ILE A 39 45.27 -42.90 -8.61
CA ILE A 39 44.81 -44.02 -7.70
C ILE A 39 45.76 -44.33 -6.48
N PRO A 40 45.33 -44.77 -5.26
CA PRO A 40 44.35 -44.32 -4.24
C PRO A 40 44.88 -44.42 -2.76
N ALA A 41 44.12 -43.96 -1.75
CA ALA A 41 43.73 -44.72 -0.54
C ALA A 41 43.28 -43.82 0.64
N ARG A 42 42.01 -43.99 1.01
CA ARG A 42 41.37 -43.86 2.34
C ARG A 42 41.84 -42.72 3.27
N PHE A 43 40.97 -41.73 3.45
CA PHE A 43 40.49 -41.33 4.77
C PHE A 43 39.07 -40.73 4.68
N THR A 44 38.27 -41.10 5.67
CA THR A 44 36.87 -40.73 5.95
C THR A 44 36.64 -39.22 6.09
N ARG A 45 35.44 -38.77 5.68
CA ARG A 45 34.76 -37.47 5.94
C ARG A 45 35.36 -36.20 5.32
N ILE A 46 34.75 -35.74 4.22
CA ILE A 46 34.65 -34.33 3.78
C ILE A 46 33.28 -34.26 3.05
N GLY A 47 32.28 -33.51 3.48
CA GLY A 47 32.27 -32.06 3.63
C GLY A 47 31.48 -31.51 2.44
N ALA A 48 30.18 -31.26 2.65
CA ALA A 48 29.34 -30.59 1.66
C ALA A 48 29.95 -29.21 1.39
N TRP A 49 30.34 -28.97 0.14
CA TRP A 49 30.73 -27.66 -0.34
C TRP A 49 29.48 -26.80 -0.46
N THR A 50 29.01 -26.30 0.68
CA THR A 50 28.35 -25.00 0.71
C THR A 50 29.43 -23.98 0.41
N LEU A 51 29.31 -23.27 -0.72
CA LEU A 51 29.92 -21.95 -0.88
C LEU A 51 29.23 -21.00 0.11
N GLY A 52 29.51 -21.21 1.39
CA GLY A 52 29.27 -20.25 2.45
C GLY A 52 30.40 -19.25 2.34
N PHE A 53 30.07 -18.03 1.92
CA PHE A 53 30.90 -16.89 2.26
C PHE A 53 31.12 -16.93 3.78
N PRO A 54 32.36 -16.75 4.28
CA PRO A 54 32.57 -16.68 5.71
C PRO A 54 31.84 -15.44 6.23
N ILE A 55 30.68 -15.65 6.87
CA ILE A 55 30.03 -14.63 7.68
C ILE A 55 30.93 -14.47 8.90
N SER A 56 31.91 -13.58 8.79
CA SER A 56 32.60 -13.01 9.96
C SER A 56 31.54 -12.50 10.92
N PRO A 57 31.75 -12.57 12.26
CA PRO A 57 30.91 -11.81 13.17
C PRO A 57 31.09 -10.33 12.79
N ARG A 58 30.05 -9.72 12.22
CA ARG A 58 30.05 -8.32 11.79
C ARG A 58 29.34 -7.50 12.86
N ASP A 59 30.05 -7.10 13.91
CA ASP A 59 29.82 -5.82 14.60
C ASP A 59 31.01 -5.55 15.53
N PRO A 60 31.46 -4.28 15.69
CA PRO A 60 30.85 -3.54 16.80
C PRO A 60 30.89 -2.01 16.59
N LEU A 61 29.80 -1.35 16.17
CA LEU A 61 29.32 -0.05 16.70
C LEU A 61 28.39 0.75 15.78
N MET A 62 28.14 0.37 14.51
CA MET A 62 27.27 1.20 13.65
C MET A 62 25.79 1.02 14.00
N LYS A 63 25.24 1.96 14.76
CA LYS A 63 23.83 1.99 15.14
C LYS A 63 22.99 2.60 14.03
N THR A 64 21.96 1.88 13.61
CA THR A 64 21.06 2.31 12.54
C THR A 64 19.64 2.49 13.08
N LEU A 65 19.00 3.62 12.74
CA LEU A 65 17.58 3.86 13.02
C LEU A 65 16.80 3.98 11.71
N LEU A 66 15.78 3.14 11.51
CA LEU A 66 14.89 3.22 10.36
C LEU A 66 13.53 3.80 10.76
N LEU A 67 13.15 4.90 10.11
CA LEU A 67 11.95 5.67 10.42
C LEU A 67 10.96 5.57 9.28
N HIS A 68 9.71 5.22 9.58
CA HIS A 68 8.60 5.48 8.67
C HIS A 68 8.13 6.93 8.86
N ALA A 69 8.22 7.76 7.83
CA ALA A 69 7.89 9.19 7.93
C ALA A 69 6.39 9.43 8.18
N PRO A 70 6.00 10.48 8.95
CA PRO A 70 4.59 10.76 9.17
C PRO A 70 3.95 11.35 7.91
N GLY A 71 2.65 11.14 7.75
CA GLY A 71 1.87 11.67 6.63
C GLY A 71 1.00 10.67 5.90
N ASP A 72 0.79 9.47 6.44
CA ASP A 72 -0.22 8.54 5.94
C ASP A 72 -1.29 8.14 6.98
N SER A 73 -2.10 7.11 6.71
CA SER A 73 -3.07 6.60 7.69
C SER A 73 -2.32 5.83 8.78
N PRO A 74 -2.27 6.33 10.03
CA PRO A 74 -1.33 5.84 11.04
C PRO A 74 -1.88 4.68 11.88
N CYS A 75 -3.09 4.23 11.57
CA CYS A 75 -3.94 3.58 12.55
C CYS A 75 -4.10 2.08 12.35
N ASP A 76 -3.60 1.55 11.27
CA ASP A 76 -4.25 0.41 10.63
C ASP A 76 -3.46 -0.86 10.95
N SER A 77 -2.35 -1.05 10.25
CA SER A 77 -1.31 -2.01 10.57
C SER A 77 0.04 -1.35 10.29
N PRO A 78 1.16 -1.89 10.83
CA PRO A 78 2.48 -1.42 10.44
C PRO A 78 2.66 -1.43 8.92
N TRP A 79 3.48 -0.52 8.39
CA TRP A 79 3.98 -0.65 7.02
C TRP A 79 5.08 -1.72 6.98
N MET A 80 5.09 -2.59 5.98
CA MET A 80 6.03 -3.71 5.95
C MET A 80 7.48 -3.31 5.59
N GLY A 81 7.66 -2.25 4.81
CA GLY A 81 8.97 -1.94 4.20
C GLY A 81 10.11 -1.81 5.21
N VAL A 82 9.89 -1.08 6.31
CA VAL A 82 10.89 -0.91 7.38
C VAL A 82 11.10 -2.22 8.17
N PRO A 83 10.06 -2.88 8.72
CA PRO A 83 10.14 -4.21 9.34
C PRO A 83 10.91 -5.26 8.52
N ALA A 84 10.68 -5.33 7.21
CA ALA A 84 11.36 -6.24 6.31
C ALA A 84 12.85 -5.90 6.19
N LEU A 85 13.19 -4.61 6.08
CA LEU A 85 14.57 -4.15 5.98
C LEU A 85 15.34 -4.34 7.29
N VAL A 86 14.70 -4.12 8.45
CA VAL A 86 15.28 -4.42 9.78
C VAL A 86 15.61 -5.91 9.89
N ALA A 87 14.65 -6.79 9.55
CA ALA A 87 14.87 -8.23 9.58
C ALA A 87 16.03 -8.66 8.67
N HIS A 88 16.14 -8.03 7.49
CA HIS A 88 17.23 -8.29 6.56
C HIS A 88 18.59 -7.82 7.10
N LEU A 89 18.66 -6.62 7.68
CA LEU A 89 19.88 -6.09 8.29
C LEU A 89 20.36 -6.94 9.46
N LYS A 90 19.46 -7.30 10.38
CA LYS A 90 19.78 -8.19 11.52
C LYS A 90 20.30 -9.55 11.02
N LYS A 91 19.71 -10.12 9.97
CA LYS A 91 20.21 -11.35 9.33
C LYS A 91 21.66 -11.25 8.85
N LEU A 92 22.04 -10.07 8.34
CA LEU A 92 23.40 -9.81 7.85
C LEU A 92 24.39 -9.43 8.97
N GLY A 93 23.94 -9.41 10.23
CA GLY A 93 24.76 -9.13 11.42
C GLY A 93 24.65 -7.70 11.96
N PHE A 94 23.83 -6.83 11.36
CA PHE A 94 23.63 -5.46 11.86
C PHE A 94 22.62 -5.45 13.02
N GLU A 95 23.02 -6.03 14.16
CA GLU A 95 22.17 -6.26 15.34
C GLU A 95 21.66 -4.95 15.97
N HIS A 96 22.44 -3.86 15.89
CA HIS A 96 22.05 -2.53 16.39
C HIS A 96 21.20 -1.73 15.41
N THR A 97 20.25 -2.40 14.75
CA THR A 97 19.24 -1.78 13.88
C THR A 97 17.91 -1.66 14.61
N HIS A 98 17.47 -0.43 14.83
CA HIS A 98 16.19 -0.11 15.46
C HIS A 98 15.23 0.49 14.43
N GLN A 99 13.93 0.43 14.72
CA GLN A 99 12.91 1.08 13.90
C GLN A 99 11.89 1.89 14.69
N ARG A 100 11.17 2.75 13.97
CA ARG A 100 10.05 3.51 14.52
C ARG A 100 9.05 3.95 13.47
N ASP A 101 7.77 3.90 13.82
CA ASP A 101 6.67 4.41 13.02
C ASP A 101 6.27 5.81 13.49
N LEU A 102 6.74 6.85 12.78
CA LEU A 102 6.45 8.23 13.17
C LEU A 102 5.01 8.64 12.85
N ASP A 103 4.33 7.92 11.98
CA ASP A 103 2.94 8.19 11.64
C ASP A 103 2.04 7.81 12.82
N LEU A 104 2.23 6.60 13.37
CA LEU A 104 1.58 6.14 14.60
C LEU A 104 1.92 7.05 15.79
N ASP A 105 3.19 7.42 15.94
CA ASP A 105 3.59 8.31 17.03
C ASP A 105 2.95 9.68 16.93
N LEU A 106 2.88 10.25 15.73
CA LEU A 106 2.26 11.54 15.52
C LEU A 106 0.76 11.50 15.82
N TYR A 107 0.09 10.40 15.45
CA TYR A 107 -1.32 10.18 15.80
C TYR A 107 -1.52 10.23 17.32
N HIS A 108 -0.77 9.45 18.08
CA HIS A 108 -0.90 9.43 19.54
C HIS A 108 -0.45 10.75 20.18
N HIS A 109 0.60 11.38 19.65
CA HIS A 109 1.07 12.68 20.09
C HIS A 109 -0.01 13.74 19.91
N SER A 110 -0.70 13.74 18.77
CA SER A 110 -1.79 14.68 18.45
C SER A 110 -3.02 14.51 19.34
N LEU A 111 -3.25 13.29 19.84
CA LEU A 111 -4.31 12.98 20.79
C LEU A 111 -3.93 13.30 22.25
N ASP A 112 -2.64 13.54 22.54
CA ASP A 112 -2.23 13.93 23.89
C ASP A 112 -2.70 15.36 24.22
N PRO A 113 -3.42 15.55 25.33
CA PRO A 113 -3.98 16.85 25.68
C PRO A 113 -2.97 17.95 25.96
N ARG A 114 -1.76 17.60 26.45
CA ARG A 114 -0.70 18.57 26.73
C ARG A 114 -0.07 19.01 25.42
N THR A 115 0.23 18.06 24.55
CA THR A 115 0.67 18.34 23.18
C THR A 115 -0.33 19.22 22.45
N HIS A 116 -1.60 18.85 22.47
CA HIS A 116 -2.66 19.61 21.82
C HIS A 116 -2.70 21.07 22.28
N ALA A 117 -2.56 21.29 23.60
CA ALA A 117 -2.50 22.64 24.15
C ALA A 117 -1.25 23.41 23.66
N ARG A 118 -0.10 22.74 23.53
CA ARG A 118 1.15 23.32 23.03
C ARG A 118 1.05 23.71 21.56
N VAL A 119 0.53 22.83 20.71
CA VAL A 119 0.28 23.12 19.28
C VAL A 119 -0.73 24.26 19.12
N CYS A 120 -1.82 24.26 19.90
CA CYS A 120 -2.77 25.37 19.91
C CYS A 120 -2.10 26.68 20.33
N GLU A 121 -1.16 26.65 21.27
CA GLU A 121 -0.41 27.84 21.70
C GLU A 121 0.55 28.33 20.61
N ILE A 122 1.26 27.43 19.91
CA ILE A 122 2.09 27.76 18.74
C ILE A 122 1.26 28.52 17.71
N ILE A 123 0.09 27.99 17.34
CA ILE A 123 -0.83 28.62 16.39
C ILE A 123 -1.34 29.96 16.92
N ARG A 124 -1.69 30.03 18.21
CA ARG A 124 -2.18 31.26 18.85
C ARG A 124 -1.11 32.36 18.89
N GLN A 125 0.16 31.99 19.08
CA GLN A 125 1.29 32.93 19.09
C GLN A 125 1.60 33.42 17.68
N GLY A 126 1.61 32.52 16.68
CA GLY A 126 1.78 32.89 15.28
C GLY A 126 0.71 33.87 14.80
N GLY A 127 -0.56 33.63 15.14
CA GLY A 127 -1.67 34.52 14.76
C GLY A 127 -1.63 35.92 15.38
N LYS A 128 -0.77 36.17 16.39
CA LYS A 128 -0.60 37.50 17.02
C LYS A 128 0.42 38.40 16.32
N GLN A 129 1.28 37.85 15.46
CA GLN A 129 2.32 38.62 14.77
C GLN A 129 2.02 38.66 13.26
N PRO A 130 1.06 39.45 12.74
CA PRO A 130 0.82 39.48 11.30
C PRO A 130 2.10 39.84 10.55
N ALA A 131 2.35 39.19 9.39
CA ALA A 131 3.50 39.50 8.56
C ALA A 131 3.61 41.02 8.35
N ALA A 132 4.82 41.59 8.52
CA ALA A 132 5.04 43.04 8.49
C ALA A 132 4.51 43.74 7.21
N HIS A 133 4.34 42.97 6.12
CA HIS A 133 3.84 43.43 4.82
C HIS A 133 2.36 43.08 4.52
N ALA A 134 1.59 42.54 5.48
CA ALA A 134 0.19 42.17 5.28
C ALA A 134 -0.72 43.40 5.11
N SER A 135 -1.64 43.37 4.13
CA SER A 135 -2.58 44.47 3.91
C SER A 135 -3.54 44.68 5.10
N ALA A 136 -4.09 45.89 5.27
CA ALA A 136 -5.00 46.19 6.38
C ALA A 136 -6.26 45.29 6.39
N LYS A 137 -6.79 44.93 5.21
CA LYS A 137 -7.90 43.95 5.06
C LYS A 137 -7.52 42.56 5.58
N LEU A 138 -6.29 42.14 5.35
CA LEU A 138 -5.76 40.83 5.77
C LEU A 138 -5.57 40.76 7.29
N ARG A 139 -5.02 41.84 7.89
CA ARG A 139 -4.91 41.98 9.36
C ARG A 139 -6.27 41.99 10.05
N PHE A 140 -7.27 42.63 9.44
CA PHE A 140 -8.65 42.61 9.92
C PHE A 140 -9.25 41.21 9.86
N PHE A 141 -9.09 40.51 8.73
CA PHE A 141 -9.59 39.13 8.56
C PHE A 141 -8.98 38.15 9.58
N VAL A 142 -7.66 38.14 9.78
CA VAL A 142 -6.99 37.26 10.76
C VAL A 142 -7.50 37.53 12.18
N ARG A 143 -7.60 38.79 12.58
CA ARG A 143 -7.99 39.16 13.95
C ARG A 143 -9.45 38.82 14.27
N TRP A 144 -10.34 38.96 13.30
CA TRP A 144 -11.79 38.81 13.49
C TRP A 144 -12.36 37.47 13.03
N PHE A 145 -11.67 36.72 12.18
CA PHE A 145 -12.13 35.41 11.68
C PHE A 145 -11.22 34.25 12.12
N ALA A 146 -9.89 34.37 11.98
CA ALA A 146 -8.99 33.26 12.31
C ALA A 146 -8.94 32.96 13.81
N ALA A 147 -8.75 33.96 14.67
CA ALA A 147 -8.72 33.76 16.13
C ALA A 147 -10.02 33.14 16.71
N PRO A 148 -11.24 33.60 16.34
CA PRO A 148 -12.47 32.92 16.75
C PRO A 148 -12.67 31.55 16.10
N ALA A 149 -12.26 31.34 14.84
CA ALA A 149 -12.29 30.02 14.20
C ALA A 149 -11.38 29.01 14.93
N THR A 150 -10.15 29.40 15.27
CA THR A 150 -9.24 28.57 16.07
C THR A 150 -9.84 28.27 17.44
N ARG A 151 -10.46 29.26 18.13
CA ARG A 151 -11.15 29.03 19.41
C ARG A 151 -12.36 28.09 19.28
N LEU A 152 -13.11 28.19 18.19
CA LEU A 152 -14.23 27.30 17.88
C LEU A 152 -13.74 25.87 17.63
N LEU A 153 -12.70 25.71 16.82
CA LEU A 153 -12.03 24.44 16.57
C LEU A 153 -11.52 23.82 17.88
N THR A 154 -10.76 24.56 18.69
CA THR A 154 -10.28 24.08 20.00
C THR A 154 -11.42 23.67 20.94
N ARG A 155 -12.54 24.41 20.97
CA ARG A 155 -13.72 24.05 21.78
C ARG A 155 -14.43 22.81 21.25
N TRP A 156 -14.50 22.65 19.93
CA TRP A 156 -15.11 21.50 19.29
C TRP A 156 -14.30 20.23 19.59
N THR A 157 -12.97 20.32 19.50
CA THR A 157 -12.04 19.20 19.80
C THR A 157 -12.06 18.78 21.27
N LEU A 158 -12.18 19.72 22.21
CA LEU A 158 -12.25 19.42 23.64
C LEU A 158 -13.55 18.70 24.04
N ARG A 159 -14.65 18.90 23.31
CA ARG A 159 -15.93 18.23 23.55
C ARG A 159 -15.86 16.72 23.27
N ASP A 160 -15.08 16.32 22.27
CA ASP A 160 -14.90 14.93 21.86
C ASP A 160 -13.70 14.24 22.53
N ARG A 161 -12.95 14.90 23.42
CA ARG A 161 -11.76 14.32 24.08
C ARG A 161 -12.05 13.03 24.86
N LYS A 162 -13.18 12.96 25.56
CA LYS A 162 -13.62 11.73 26.25
C LYS A 162 -13.91 10.61 25.26
N PHE A 163 -14.47 10.96 24.10
CA PHE A 163 -14.74 10.03 23.02
C PHE A 163 -13.45 9.52 22.38
N PHE A 164 -12.46 10.37 22.11
CA PHE A 164 -11.15 9.95 21.56
C PHE A 164 -10.34 9.07 22.53
N THR A 165 -10.42 9.37 23.83
CA THR A 165 -9.79 8.54 24.86
C THR A 165 -10.48 7.17 24.92
N ALA A 166 -11.82 7.13 24.89
CA ALA A 166 -12.59 5.90 24.81
C ALA A 166 -12.32 5.12 23.51
N PHE A 167 -12.19 5.80 22.37
CA PHE A 167 -11.84 5.20 21.07
C PHE A 167 -10.48 4.51 21.09
N ARG A 168 -9.49 5.15 21.72
CA ARG A 168 -8.12 4.62 21.91
C ARG A 168 -8.10 3.40 22.86
N GLU A 169 -8.96 3.40 23.87
CA GLU A 169 -8.93 2.42 24.97
C GLU A 169 -9.91 1.26 24.78
N ALA A 170 -10.90 1.40 23.90
CA ALA A 170 -11.92 0.37 23.74
C ALA A 170 -11.46 -0.76 22.80
N THR A 171 -11.71 -1.98 23.24
CA THR A 171 -11.54 -3.21 22.47
C THR A 171 -12.44 -3.20 21.23
N SER A 172 -11.93 -3.70 20.11
CA SER A 172 -12.51 -3.92 18.76
C SER A 172 -13.62 -2.95 18.27
N ILE A 173 -13.51 -2.48 17.02
CA ILE A 173 -14.44 -1.49 16.41
C ILE A 173 -15.91 -1.91 16.55
N GLU A 174 -16.18 -3.21 16.57
CA GLU A 174 -17.49 -3.85 16.70
C GLU A 174 -18.10 -3.71 18.10
N GLN A 175 -17.29 -3.83 19.16
CA GLN A 175 -17.76 -3.64 20.53
C GLN A 175 -18.02 -2.15 20.82
N GLN A 176 -17.31 -1.26 20.13
CA GLN A 176 -17.50 0.18 20.27
C GLN A 176 -18.78 0.68 19.60
N PHE A 177 -19.17 0.14 18.43
CA PHE A 177 -20.43 0.52 17.78
C PHE A 177 -21.15 -0.64 17.05
N PRO A 178 -22.20 -1.23 17.65
CA PRO A 178 -22.80 -2.50 17.19
C PRO A 178 -23.73 -2.42 15.97
N GLU A 179 -24.24 -1.24 15.57
CA GLU A 179 -25.16 -1.11 14.41
C GLU A 179 -24.58 -0.27 13.27
N ASP A 180 -23.89 0.83 13.58
CA ASP A 180 -23.23 1.74 12.61
C ASP A 180 -21.69 1.84 12.85
N GLY A 181 -21.12 0.85 13.55
CA GLY A 181 -19.69 0.60 13.83
C GLY A 181 -18.72 1.39 13.01
N VAL A 182 -18.54 0.84 11.82
CA VAL A 182 -17.52 1.21 10.87
C VAL A 182 -17.75 2.61 10.31
N VAL A 183 -19.00 3.01 10.06
CA VAL A 183 -19.34 4.34 9.55
C VAL A 183 -19.07 5.42 10.61
N ARG A 184 -19.43 5.16 11.87
CA ARG A 184 -19.18 6.08 12.98
C ARG A 184 -17.69 6.14 13.34
N TYR A 185 -17.01 5.00 13.32
CA TYR A 185 -15.56 4.88 13.42
C TYR A 185 -14.86 5.72 12.34
N ARG A 186 -15.21 5.52 11.07
CA ARG A 186 -14.63 6.25 9.93
C ARG A 186 -14.88 7.75 10.06
N LYS A 187 -16.13 8.17 10.34
CA LYS A 187 -16.45 9.60 10.56
C LYS A 187 -15.65 10.20 11.72
N THR A 188 -15.34 9.41 12.74
CA THR A 188 -14.48 9.84 13.84
C THR A 188 -13.03 9.97 13.39
N LEU A 189 -12.45 8.91 12.83
CA LEU A 189 -11.07 8.90 12.36
C LEU A 189 -10.84 10.04 11.36
N GLN A 190 -11.78 10.23 10.44
CA GLN A 190 -11.85 11.39 9.55
C GLN A 190 -11.76 12.71 10.33
N ARG A 191 -12.57 12.92 11.37
CA ARG A 191 -12.51 14.14 12.18
C ARG A 191 -11.14 14.33 12.85
N VAL A 192 -10.52 13.26 13.38
CA VAL A 192 -9.19 13.32 13.99
C VAL A 192 -8.15 13.73 12.95
N LEU A 193 -8.10 13.04 11.82
CA LEU A 193 -7.13 13.29 10.76
C LEU A 193 -7.35 14.67 10.12
N LYS A 194 -8.60 15.13 9.99
CA LYS A 194 -8.92 16.51 9.61
C LYS A 194 -8.33 17.52 10.60
N LEU A 195 -8.47 17.28 11.91
CA LEU A 195 -7.90 18.15 12.95
C LEU A 195 -6.37 18.15 12.94
N MET A 196 -5.74 16.98 12.81
CA MET A 196 -4.29 16.87 12.63
C MET A 196 -3.85 17.64 11.38
N GLY A 197 -4.58 17.50 10.27
CA GLY A 197 -4.30 18.23 9.05
C GLY A 197 -4.37 19.75 9.21
N ILE A 198 -5.18 20.27 10.13
CA ILE A 198 -5.19 21.71 10.49
C ILE A 198 -3.92 22.10 11.23
N PHE A 199 -3.51 21.27 12.20
CA PHE A 199 -2.39 21.59 13.10
C PHE A 199 -1.03 21.58 12.41
N TYR A 200 -0.86 20.68 11.45
CA TYR A 200 0.41 20.45 10.76
C TYR A 200 0.38 20.90 9.29
N TYR A 201 -0.63 21.68 8.90
CA TYR A 201 -0.72 22.28 7.57
C TYR A 201 0.50 23.16 7.26
N PRO A 202 1.07 23.15 6.03
CA PRO A 202 0.65 22.36 4.86
C PRO A 202 1.27 20.96 4.79
N TYR A 203 2.20 20.63 5.69
CA TYR A 203 3.02 19.41 5.62
C TYR A 203 2.20 18.13 5.74
N LEU A 204 1.16 18.16 6.57
CA LEU A 204 0.22 17.06 6.69
C LEU A 204 -1.13 17.53 6.20
N SER A 205 -1.41 17.21 4.96
CA SER A 205 -2.76 17.33 4.40
C SER A 205 -3.35 15.93 4.40
N TYR A 206 -4.50 15.73 5.05
CA TYR A 206 -5.26 14.48 4.98
C TYR A 206 -6.49 14.61 4.04
N PRO A 207 -6.31 15.02 2.76
CA PRO A 207 -7.43 15.31 1.85
C PRO A 207 -8.29 14.09 1.57
N LYS A 208 -7.74 12.86 1.71
CA LYS A 208 -8.45 11.58 1.57
C LYS A 208 -9.72 11.44 2.44
N PHE A 209 -9.87 12.30 3.44
CA PHE A 209 -11.01 12.32 4.35
C PHE A 209 -11.94 13.54 4.16
N PHE A 210 -11.58 14.45 3.27
CA PHE A 210 -12.42 15.56 2.82
C PHE A 210 -13.07 15.17 1.49
N ASN A 211 -14.36 15.42 1.32
CA ASN A 211 -14.92 15.44 -0.04
C ASN A 211 -14.44 16.71 -0.79
N LYS A 212 -14.50 16.77 -2.12
CA LYS A 212 -13.99 17.95 -2.87
C LYS A 212 -14.60 19.28 -2.46
N PHE A 213 -15.85 19.32 -1.98
CA PHE A 213 -16.45 20.54 -1.44
C PHE A 213 -15.80 20.95 -0.11
N GLU A 214 -15.63 20.01 0.81
CA GLU A 214 -14.92 20.23 2.07
C GLU A 214 -13.45 20.54 1.82
N GLU A 215 -12.80 19.88 0.85
CA GLU A 215 -11.41 20.10 0.44
C GLU A 215 -11.24 21.49 -0.17
N ARG A 216 -12.12 21.88 -1.10
CA ARG A 216 -12.13 23.22 -1.70
C ARG A 216 -12.38 24.29 -0.65
N ASN A 217 -13.28 24.07 0.30
CA ASN A 217 -13.51 25.03 1.38
C ASN A 217 -12.41 25.01 2.44
N PHE A 218 -11.87 23.84 2.76
CA PHE A 218 -10.76 23.65 3.68
C PHE A 218 -9.54 24.36 3.15
N TYR A 219 -9.12 24.07 1.92
CA TYR A 219 -8.05 24.79 1.25
C TYR A 219 -8.43 26.23 0.94
N ALA A 220 -9.66 26.61 0.60
CA ALA A 220 -9.98 28.04 0.41
C ALA A 220 -9.85 28.82 1.72
N VAL A 221 -10.26 28.24 2.85
CA VAL A 221 -10.09 28.84 4.18
C VAL A 221 -8.62 28.80 4.60
N HIS A 222 -7.91 27.68 4.43
CA HIS A 222 -6.51 27.49 4.82
C HIS A 222 -5.51 28.19 3.90
N LEU A 223 -5.78 28.29 2.60
CA LEU A 223 -5.03 29.11 1.63
C LEU A 223 -5.34 30.59 1.86
N ARG A 224 -6.57 30.99 2.23
CA ARG A 224 -6.82 32.40 2.64
C ARG A 224 -6.18 32.72 3.98
N LEU A 225 -6.17 31.79 4.94
CA LEU A 225 -5.37 31.90 6.17
C LEU A 225 -3.87 31.87 5.87
N GLY A 226 -3.40 31.04 4.95
CA GLY A 226 -1.99 30.86 4.62
C GLY A 226 -1.41 31.96 3.73
N TYR A 227 -2.24 32.54 2.87
CA TYR A 227 -1.94 33.79 2.19
C TYR A 227 -1.95 34.97 3.18
N ALA A 228 -2.81 34.93 4.20
CA ALA A 228 -2.79 35.89 5.31
C ALA A 228 -1.59 35.74 6.25
N LEU A 229 -1.09 34.52 6.35
CA LEU A 229 -0.03 34.08 7.23
C LEU A 229 1.05 33.43 6.36
N ARG A 230 1.95 34.19 5.69
CA ARG A 230 3.25 33.61 5.24
C ARG A 230 3.94 32.77 6.35
N GLN A 231 3.51 32.98 7.60
CA GLN A 231 3.70 32.19 8.82
C GLN A 231 3.03 30.81 8.90
N THR A 232 2.21 30.34 7.96
CA THR A 232 1.51 29.04 8.06
C THR A 232 2.44 27.87 7.77
N MET A 233 3.32 28.00 6.77
CA MET A 233 4.43 27.05 6.62
C MET A 233 5.30 27.06 7.87
N GLU A 234 5.64 28.23 8.40
CA GLU A 234 6.41 28.34 9.64
C GLU A 234 5.70 27.70 10.84
N LEU A 235 4.38 27.85 10.98
CA LEU A 235 3.62 27.28 12.08
C LEU A 235 3.47 25.76 11.98
N GLY A 236 3.18 25.24 10.79
CA GLY A 236 3.15 23.80 10.54
C GLY A 236 4.52 23.16 10.75
N ARG A 237 5.58 23.83 10.29
CA ARG A 237 6.97 23.41 10.48
C ARG A 237 7.30 23.37 11.96
N ARG A 238 7.02 24.46 12.70
CA ARG A 238 7.20 24.51 14.15
C ARG A 238 6.40 23.45 14.89
N ALA A 239 5.18 23.12 14.46
CA ALA A 239 4.40 22.04 15.05
C ALA A 239 5.03 20.66 14.81
N LEU A 240 5.60 20.43 13.62
CA LEU A 240 6.35 19.20 13.33
C LEU A 240 7.67 19.13 14.11
N GLU A 241 8.43 20.22 14.18
CA GLU A 241 9.66 20.31 14.98
C GLU A 241 9.36 20.10 16.46
N ASP A 242 8.27 20.68 16.96
CA ASP A 242 7.76 20.49 18.31
C ASP A 242 7.42 19.01 18.60
N PHE A 243 6.87 18.29 17.61
CA PHE A 243 6.70 16.83 17.68
C PHE A 243 8.06 16.11 17.73
N TYR A 244 8.95 16.37 16.76
CA TYR A 244 10.25 15.71 16.68
C TYR A 244 11.13 15.97 17.90
N GLU A 245 11.06 17.15 18.50
CA GLU A 245 11.76 17.52 19.74
C GLU A 245 11.30 16.67 20.92
N GLN A 246 10.01 16.33 21.00
CA GLN A 246 9.49 15.51 22.09
C GLN A 246 9.61 14.01 21.85
N THR A 247 9.60 13.58 20.59
CA THR A 247 9.49 12.16 20.25
C THR A 247 10.79 11.60 19.70
N VAL A 248 11.36 12.20 18.67
CA VAL A 248 12.51 11.66 17.91
C VAL A 248 13.84 12.07 18.53
N LEU A 249 14.04 13.37 18.80
CA LEU A 249 15.31 13.92 19.26
C LEU A 249 15.85 13.26 20.54
N PRO A 250 15.03 12.99 21.59
CA PRO A 250 15.54 12.40 22.82
C PRO A 250 16.11 10.99 22.60
N GLN A 251 15.50 10.20 21.72
CA GLN A 251 16.00 8.87 21.35
C GLN A 251 17.29 9.00 20.54
N VAL A 252 17.31 9.86 19.52
CA VAL A 252 18.47 10.02 18.64
C VAL A 252 19.70 10.49 19.42
N GLN A 253 19.54 11.43 20.36
CA GLN A 253 20.62 11.91 21.21
C GLN A 253 21.08 10.87 22.24
N ARG A 254 20.16 10.09 22.80
CA ARG A 254 20.49 9.08 23.82
C ARG A 254 21.22 7.89 23.22
N GLU A 255 20.75 7.41 22.08
CA GLU A 255 21.28 6.21 21.44
C GLU A 255 22.49 6.50 20.55
N ASP A 256 22.66 7.74 20.08
CA ASP A 256 23.76 8.20 19.23
C ASP A 256 23.91 7.33 17.96
N TYR A 257 22.93 7.44 17.06
CA TYR A 257 22.91 6.66 15.82
C TYR A 257 23.93 7.17 14.80
N ASP A 258 24.56 6.26 14.07
CA ASP A 258 25.48 6.56 12.98
C ASP A 258 24.75 6.72 11.65
N VAL A 259 23.65 6.00 11.45
CA VAL A 259 22.82 6.05 10.24
C VAL A 259 21.35 6.20 10.64
N ILE A 260 20.65 7.13 10.00
CA ILE A 260 19.19 7.28 10.14
C ILE A 260 18.57 7.19 8.75
N GLY A 261 17.86 6.09 8.51
CA GLY A 261 17.07 5.86 7.31
C GLY A 261 15.66 6.43 7.47
N ILE A 262 15.16 7.17 6.48
CA ILE A 262 13.81 7.74 6.47
C ILE A 262 13.06 7.19 5.25
N SER A 263 12.03 6.39 5.50
CA SER A 263 11.19 5.76 4.49
C SER A 263 9.99 6.66 4.14
N VAL A 264 9.87 6.99 2.86
CA VAL A 264 8.82 7.80 2.25
C VAL A 264 8.12 6.96 1.19
N SER A 265 6.94 6.46 1.53
CA SER A 265 6.14 5.55 0.68
C SER A 265 5.04 6.28 -0.10
N VAL A 266 4.59 7.45 0.39
CA VAL A 266 3.58 8.28 -0.27
C VAL A 266 3.98 9.75 -0.32
N SER A 267 3.37 10.51 -1.23
CA SER A 267 3.73 11.91 -1.50
C SER A 267 3.75 12.83 -0.28
N ARG A 268 2.77 12.64 0.62
CA ARG A 268 2.59 13.44 1.83
C ARG A 268 3.71 13.27 2.86
N GLN A 269 4.50 12.21 2.75
CA GLN A 269 5.59 11.91 3.69
C GLN A 269 6.90 12.62 3.33
N LEU A 270 7.06 13.08 2.08
CA LEU A 270 8.33 13.65 1.63
C LEU A 270 8.66 14.94 2.40
N GLU A 271 7.75 15.90 2.45
CA GLU A 271 8.00 17.18 3.12
C GLU A 271 8.24 17.02 4.63
N PRO A 272 7.43 16.26 5.41
CA PRO A 272 7.76 15.95 6.80
C PRO A 272 9.11 15.27 6.99
N ALA A 273 9.52 14.38 6.08
CA ALA A 273 10.84 13.73 6.10
C ALA A 273 11.98 14.73 5.90
N LEU A 274 11.83 15.69 4.98
CA LEU A 274 12.81 16.76 4.76
C LEU A 274 12.89 17.74 5.94
N VAL A 275 11.75 18.06 6.56
CA VAL A 275 11.73 18.85 7.81
C VAL A 275 12.45 18.11 8.93
N LEU A 276 12.27 16.79 9.04
CA LEU A 276 12.99 15.97 10.02
C LEU A 276 14.51 16.01 9.77
N ALA A 277 14.93 15.86 8.52
CA ALA A 277 16.35 15.93 8.15
C ALA A 277 16.98 17.28 8.55
N ASP A 278 16.35 18.39 8.18
CA ASP A 278 16.77 19.74 8.58
C ASP A 278 16.81 19.90 10.11
N PHE A 279 15.76 19.42 10.80
CA PHE A 279 15.63 19.52 12.25
C PHE A 279 16.75 18.77 12.98
N LEU A 280 17.07 17.54 12.56
CA LEU A 280 18.15 16.76 13.14
C LEU A 280 19.51 17.44 12.91
N ARG A 281 19.77 17.95 11.70
CA ARG A 281 20.99 18.70 11.39
C ARG A 281 21.11 19.98 12.22
N GLY A 282 20.02 20.73 12.38
CA GLY A 282 19.96 21.93 13.22
C GLY A 282 20.25 21.69 14.70
N HIS A 283 20.02 20.46 15.19
CA HIS A 283 20.33 20.03 16.56
C HIS A 283 21.70 19.34 16.68
N GLY A 284 22.55 19.43 15.66
CA GLY A 284 23.92 18.91 15.69
C GLY A 284 24.03 17.40 15.55
N ILE A 285 22.97 16.70 15.13
CA ILE A 285 23.03 15.26 14.86
C ILE A 285 23.92 15.00 13.65
N ARG A 286 24.93 14.15 13.84
CA ARG A 286 25.96 13.81 12.83
C ARG A 286 25.68 12.54 12.04
N ALA A 287 24.66 11.77 12.45
CA ALA A 287 24.24 10.56 11.76
C ALA A 287 24.08 10.78 10.26
N LYS A 288 24.49 9.84 9.42
CA LYS A 288 24.23 9.87 7.98
C LYS A 288 22.74 9.69 7.71
N LEU A 289 22.14 10.66 7.03
CA LEU A 289 20.72 10.66 6.70
C LEU A 289 20.53 9.99 5.35
N VAL A 290 19.72 8.93 5.33
CA VAL A 290 19.44 8.13 4.14
C VAL A 290 17.95 8.19 3.85
N LEU A 291 17.55 8.73 2.71
CA LEU A 291 16.14 8.74 2.28
C LEU A 291 15.86 7.55 1.37
N GLY A 292 14.70 6.93 1.49
CA GLY A 292 14.28 5.85 0.60
C GLY A 292 12.76 5.66 0.58
N GLY A 293 12.30 4.61 -0.10
CA GLY A 293 10.88 4.27 -0.23
C GLY A 293 10.35 4.41 -1.66
N SER A 294 9.16 3.86 -1.90
CA SER A 294 8.55 3.78 -3.23
C SER A 294 8.38 5.16 -3.86
N TYR A 295 7.84 6.12 -3.12
CA TYR A 295 7.61 7.48 -3.63
C TYR A 295 8.88 8.17 -4.13
N VAL A 296 10.01 7.97 -3.43
CA VAL A 296 11.31 8.54 -3.82
C VAL A 296 11.79 7.94 -5.13
N SER A 297 11.57 6.65 -5.32
CA SER A 297 11.90 5.93 -6.55
C SER A 297 11.05 6.42 -7.71
N ASP A 298 9.76 6.57 -7.48
CA ASP A 298 8.79 7.01 -8.49
C ASP A 298 9.02 8.45 -8.94
N THR A 299 9.32 9.36 -7.98
CA THR A 299 9.67 10.75 -8.27
C THR A 299 11.01 10.86 -9.01
N PHE A 300 11.99 10.04 -8.67
CA PHE A 300 13.24 9.94 -9.45
C PHE A 300 12.95 9.49 -10.88
N ASP A 301 12.18 8.42 -11.04
CA ASP A 301 11.81 7.82 -12.32
C ASP A 301 10.98 8.75 -13.21
N ALA A 302 10.21 9.66 -12.60
CA ALA A 302 9.47 10.72 -13.28
C ALA A 302 10.33 11.94 -13.64
N GLY A 303 11.58 12.02 -13.17
CA GLY A 303 12.43 13.20 -13.31
C GLY A 303 12.02 14.37 -12.41
N TRP A 304 11.26 14.11 -11.35
CA TRP A 304 10.72 15.10 -10.42
C TRP A 304 11.48 15.19 -9.10
N LEU A 305 12.40 14.26 -8.84
CA LEU A 305 13.27 14.34 -7.67
C LEU A 305 14.32 15.44 -7.86
N GLU A 306 14.04 16.59 -7.25
CA GLU A 306 14.89 17.78 -7.26
C GLU A 306 16.19 17.56 -6.48
N ASP A 307 17.26 18.23 -6.92
CA ASP A 307 18.56 18.17 -6.25
C ASP A 307 18.51 18.84 -4.85
N SER A 308 17.54 19.72 -4.61
CA SER A 308 17.24 20.31 -3.29
C SER A 308 16.92 19.26 -2.22
N VAL A 309 16.45 18.07 -2.62
CA VAL A 309 16.28 16.92 -1.72
C VAL A 309 17.64 16.37 -1.32
N LEU A 310 18.57 16.24 -2.28
CA LEU A 310 19.92 15.71 -2.06
C LEU A 310 20.80 16.68 -1.26
N GLU A 311 20.44 17.96 -1.19
CA GLU A 311 21.09 18.93 -0.31
C GLU A 311 20.70 18.74 1.17
N LYS A 312 19.58 18.06 1.45
CA LYS A 312 19.04 17.86 2.81
C LYS A 312 19.42 16.54 3.45
N VAL A 313 19.79 15.54 2.65
CA VAL A 313 20.16 14.19 3.10
C VAL A 313 21.50 13.79 2.50
N ASP A 314 22.26 12.89 3.15
CA ASP A 314 23.55 12.46 2.62
C ASP A 314 23.39 11.49 1.43
N TYR A 315 22.38 10.64 1.48
CA TYR A 315 22.15 9.60 0.48
C TYR A 315 20.65 9.39 0.22
N VAL A 316 20.34 8.98 -1.00
CA VAL A 316 19.05 8.44 -1.40
C VAL A 316 19.25 7.01 -1.90
N ILE A 317 18.49 6.06 -1.37
CA ILE A 317 18.39 4.69 -1.89
C ILE A 317 17.10 4.58 -2.69
N ARG A 318 17.24 4.38 -4.00
CA ARG A 318 16.12 4.14 -4.91
C ARG A 318 15.72 2.66 -4.88
N TYR A 319 14.51 2.37 -5.31
CA TYR A 319 13.98 1.01 -5.50
C TYR A 319 14.12 0.14 -4.23
N GLU A 320 14.89 -0.94 -4.31
CA GLU A 320 15.08 -1.93 -3.24
C GLU A 320 16.31 -1.60 -2.39
N GLY A 321 16.12 -1.57 -1.07
CA GLY A 321 17.15 -1.23 -0.10
C GLY A 321 17.91 -2.42 0.48
N GLU A 322 17.45 -3.65 0.24
CA GLU A 322 18.01 -4.85 0.87
C GLU A 322 19.47 -5.10 0.47
N GLU A 323 19.85 -4.83 -0.78
CA GLU A 323 21.26 -4.94 -1.19
C GLU A 323 22.05 -3.64 -0.93
N ALA A 324 21.42 -2.49 -1.11
CA ALA A 324 22.08 -1.18 -1.10
C ALA A 324 22.42 -0.68 0.31
N LEU A 325 21.48 -0.78 1.26
CA LEU A 325 21.65 -0.24 2.61
C LEU A 325 22.76 -0.95 3.40
N PRO A 326 22.85 -2.30 3.42
CA PRO A 326 23.97 -2.98 4.07
C PRO A 326 25.33 -2.57 3.50
N GLN A 327 25.44 -2.45 2.18
CA GLN A 327 26.68 -2.02 1.50
C GLN A 327 27.04 -0.57 1.86
N LEU A 328 26.03 0.31 1.97
CA LEU A 328 26.22 1.68 2.42
C LEU A 328 26.71 1.74 3.87
N ILE A 329 26.11 0.98 4.78
CA ILE A 329 26.53 0.94 6.18
C ILE A 329 27.97 0.41 6.29
N ASP A 330 28.31 -0.67 5.57
CA ASP A 330 29.68 -1.21 5.51
C ASP A 330 30.66 -0.16 4.96
N ALA A 331 30.31 0.52 3.86
CA ALA A 331 31.18 1.54 3.26
C ALA A 331 31.40 2.75 4.16
N LEU A 332 30.37 3.18 4.89
CA LEU A 332 30.47 4.26 5.87
C LEU A 332 31.32 3.87 7.07
N ARG A 333 31.20 2.62 7.55
CA ARG A 333 32.02 2.09 8.64
C ARG A 333 33.50 2.01 8.25
N ASP A 334 33.76 1.49 7.06
CA ASP A 334 35.11 1.14 6.61
C ASP A 334 35.80 2.32 5.88
N GLY A 335 35.08 3.41 5.62
CA GLY A 335 35.58 4.59 4.90
C GLY A 335 35.88 4.30 3.42
N THR A 336 35.15 3.37 2.81
CA THR A 336 35.34 2.96 1.41
C THR A 336 34.45 3.74 0.44
N SER A 337 34.71 3.60 -0.85
CA SER A 337 33.94 4.28 -1.90
C SER A 337 32.48 3.81 -1.93
N THR A 338 31.57 4.76 -2.20
CA THR A 338 30.14 4.52 -2.44
C THR A 338 29.78 4.37 -3.92
N ALA A 339 30.75 4.46 -4.84
CA ALA A 339 30.52 4.55 -6.29
C ALA A 339 29.90 3.28 -6.92
N GLU A 340 30.11 2.11 -6.31
CA GLU A 340 29.59 0.83 -6.82
C GLU A 340 28.34 0.33 -6.07
N ILE A 341 27.85 1.10 -5.08
CA ILE A 341 26.68 0.70 -4.29
C ILE A 341 25.43 0.83 -5.16
N PRO A 342 24.67 -0.25 -5.39
CA PRO A 342 23.52 -0.21 -6.29
C PRO A 342 22.44 0.73 -5.76
N ASN A 343 21.64 1.27 -6.67
CA ASN A 343 20.48 2.14 -6.41
C ASN A 343 20.78 3.47 -5.70
N LEU A 344 22.03 3.71 -5.30
CA LEU A 344 22.42 4.92 -4.58
C LEU A 344 22.31 6.16 -5.48
N LEU A 345 21.96 7.27 -4.85
CA LEU A 345 21.90 8.61 -5.43
C LEU A 345 22.39 9.59 -4.35
N TYR A 346 23.34 10.46 -4.69
CA TYR A 346 23.94 11.41 -3.76
C TYR A 346 24.59 12.58 -4.50
N LEU A 347 25.03 13.61 -3.74
CA LEU A 347 25.85 14.70 -4.26
C LEU A 347 27.32 14.46 -3.92
N GLU A 348 28.18 14.63 -4.92
CA GLU A 348 29.65 14.65 -4.77
C GLU A 348 30.17 15.93 -5.42
N ASP A 349 30.84 16.79 -4.65
CA ASP A 349 31.31 18.10 -5.11
C ASP A 349 30.24 18.99 -5.79
N GLY A 350 28.98 18.84 -5.38
CA GLY A 350 27.82 19.54 -5.95
C GLY A 350 27.24 18.90 -7.21
N GLU A 351 27.82 17.80 -7.68
CA GLU A 351 27.35 17.04 -8.83
C GLU A 351 26.52 15.84 -8.39
N ARG A 352 25.43 15.57 -9.13
CA ARG A 352 24.52 14.45 -8.86
C ARG A 352 25.12 13.14 -9.36
N ILE A 353 25.47 12.25 -8.44
CA ILE A 353 25.95 10.89 -8.74
C ILE A 353 24.79 9.91 -8.66
N THR A 354 24.58 9.14 -9.73
CA THR A 354 23.51 8.13 -9.84
C THR A 354 24.11 6.78 -10.17
N ASN A 355 24.11 5.86 -9.21
CA ASN A 355 24.67 4.52 -9.41
C ASN A 355 23.70 3.60 -10.17
N ASP A 356 24.20 2.44 -10.61
CA ASP A 356 23.42 1.48 -11.37
C ASP A 356 22.24 0.89 -10.57
N ARG A 357 21.14 0.65 -11.28
CA ARG A 357 19.93 0.07 -10.72
C ARG A 357 20.04 -1.46 -10.60
N THR A 358 19.78 -2.00 -9.42
CA THR A 358 19.73 -3.44 -9.14
C THR A 358 18.49 -3.81 -8.31
N PHE A 359 18.02 -5.04 -8.51
CA PHE A 359 16.95 -5.64 -7.72
C PHE A 359 17.44 -6.95 -7.09
N LEU A 360 16.96 -7.25 -5.89
CA LEU A 360 17.20 -8.47 -5.13
C LEU A 360 16.90 -9.70 -5.99
N LYS A 361 17.90 -10.53 -6.25
CA LYS A 361 17.72 -11.66 -7.16
C LYS A 361 16.90 -12.80 -6.55
N ASN A 362 17.07 -13.04 -5.26
CA ASN A 362 16.46 -14.16 -4.56
C ASN A 362 15.58 -13.66 -3.40
N MET A 363 14.27 -13.78 -3.56
CA MET A 363 13.29 -13.44 -2.53
C MET A 363 13.32 -14.40 -1.35
N ASP A 364 13.73 -15.66 -1.54
CA ASP A 364 13.86 -16.66 -0.45
C ASP A 364 14.99 -16.32 0.53
N ALA A 365 15.88 -15.40 0.15
CA ALA A 365 16.92 -14.89 1.06
C ALA A 365 16.36 -13.94 2.13
N LEU A 366 15.12 -13.47 2.02
CA LEU A 366 14.47 -12.62 3.00
C LEU A 366 13.94 -13.44 4.19
N ASN A 367 13.96 -12.82 5.37
CA ASN A 367 13.37 -13.37 6.59
C ASN A 367 11.97 -12.79 6.83
N ALA A 368 11.23 -13.41 7.74
CA ALA A 368 10.04 -12.81 8.34
C ALA A 368 10.33 -11.37 8.78
N PRO A 369 9.43 -10.40 8.49
CA PRO A 369 9.59 -9.03 8.96
C PRO A 369 9.72 -8.95 10.49
N ASP A 370 10.55 -8.03 10.97
CA ASP A 370 10.77 -7.81 12.40
C ASP A 370 9.90 -6.65 12.86
N TYR A 371 9.11 -6.86 13.91
CA TYR A 371 8.22 -5.84 14.49
C TYR A 371 8.57 -5.48 15.94
N ASP A 372 9.74 -5.87 16.44
CA ASP A 372 10.08 -5.83 17.88
C ASP A 372 10.01 -4.41 18.47
N ASP A 373 10.45 -3.39 17.73
CA ASP A 373 10.46 -2.00 18.22
C ASP A 373 9.11 -1.27 18.04
N LEU A 374 8.13 -1.91 17.38
CA LEU A 374 6.83 -1.30 17.13
C LEU A 374 5.85 -1.63 18.25
N ALA A 375 5.12 -0.61 18.68
CA ALA A 375 4.04 -0.75 19.67
C ALA A 375 2.79 -1.37 19.03
N LEU A 376 2.84 -2.68 18.73
CA LEU A 376 1.77 -3.44 18.05
C LEU A 376 0.40 -3.33 18.77
N GLU A 377 0.41 -3.07 20.07
CA GLU A 377 -0.77 -2.84 20.90
C GLU A 377 -1.50 -1.51 20.58
N LYS A 378 -0.81 -0.57 19.92
CA LYS A 378 -1.34 0.76 19.57
C LYS A 378 -2.02 0.85 18.20
N TYR A 379 -1.74 -0.09 17.29
CA TYR A 379 -2.46 -0.19 16.02
C TYR A 379 -3.92 -0.62 16.24
N LEU A 380 -4.84 -0.12 15.42
CA LEU A 380 -6.28 -0.30 15.55
C LEU A 380 -6.79 -1.62 14.97
N ASP A 381 -6.03 -2.30 14.11
CA ASP A 381 -6.43 -3.61 13.60
C ASP A 381 -6.45 -4.68 14.69
N ARG A 382 -7.64 -5.23 14.92
CA ARG A 382 -7.91 -6.26 15.91
C ARG A 382 -8.77 -7.39 15.32
N PRO A 383 -8.40 -8.68 15.53
CA PRO A 383 -7.14 -9.17 16.10
C PRO A 383 -5.92 -8.68 15.30
N LEU A 384 -4.75 -8.68 15.95
CA LEU A 384 -3.51 -8.15 15.37
C LEU A 384 -3.28 -8.74 13.97
N ARG A 385 -3.27 -7.85 12.98
CA ARG A 385 -2.99 -8.16 11.58
C ARG A 385 -1.60 -7.66 11.20
N LEU A 386 -0.72 -8.55 10.78
CA LEU A 386 0.63 -8.19 10.35
C LEU A 386 0.79 -8.36 8.84
N PRO A 387 1.38 -7.37 8.15
CA PRO A 387 1.62 -7.50 6.72
C PRO A 387 2.78 -8.47 6.46
N ILE A 388 2.66 -9.31 5.45
CA ILE A 388 3.74 -10.16 4.95
C ILE A 388 3.76 -10.10 3.42
N MET A 389 4.81 -10.61 2.81
CA MET A 389 4.97 -10.59 1.36
C MET A 389 5.31 -11.99 0.87
N SER A 390 4.55 -12.45 -0.13
CA SER A 390 4.84 -13.70 -0.85
C SER A 390 5.62 -13.44 -2.13
N ASN A 391 5.50 -12.26 -2.74
CA ASN A 391 6.17 -11.94 -3.99
C ASN A 391 6.40 -10.44 -4.19
N ARG A 392 7.30 -10.10 -5.14
CA ARG A 392 7.49 -8.74 -5.64
C ARG A 392 7.22 -8.66 -7.13
N GLY A 393 6.54 -7.59 -7.54
CA GLY A 393 6.07 -7.41 -8.91
C GLY A 393 4.77 -8.16 -9.16
N CYS A 394 4.33 -8.21 -10.42
CA CYS A 394 3.07 -8.84 -10.79
C CYS A 394 3.28 -9.69 -12.06
N TYR A 395 2.77 -10.92 -12.03
CA TYR A 395 2.93 -11.89 -13.13
C TYR A 395 2.21 -11.45 -14.41
N TRP A 396 1.18 -10.61 -14.32
CA TRP A 396 0.43 -10.15 -15.48
C TRP A 396 1.25 -9.22 -16.38
N GLY A 397 2.05 -8.33 -15.80
CA GLY A 397 3.07 -7.57 -16.55
C GLY A 397 2.58 -6.45 -17.48
N ARG A 398 1.28 -6.37 -17.79
CA ARG A 398 0.80 -5.78 -19.05
C ARG A 398 -0.19 -4.62 -18.94
N CYS A 399 -0.68 -4.30 -17.74
CA CYS A 399 -1.62 -3.19 -17.57
C CYS A 399 -1.04 -1.89 -18.11
N SER A 400 -1.73 -1.24 -19.05
CA SER A 400 -1.16 -0.08 -19.75
C SER A 400 -1.07 1.18 -18.89
N PHE A 401 -1.85 1.25 -17.81
CA PHE A 401 -1.84 2.36 -16.85
C PHE A 401 -0.81 2.17 -15.73
N CYS A 402 -0.32 0.96 -15.51
CA CYS A 402 0.43 0.62 -14.30
C CYS A 402 1.93 0.93 -14.46
N SER A 403 2.54 1.56 -13.45
CA SER A 403 3.99 1.80 -13.36
C SER A 403 4.74 0.72 -12.56
N HIS A 404 4.06 -0.13 -11.78
CA HIS A 404 4.69 -1.09 -10.86
C HIS A 404 5.64 -2.08 -11.54
N HIS A 405 5.37 -2.47 -12.78
CA HIS A 405 6.29 -3.33 -13.55
C HIS A 405 7.66 -2.70 -13.82
N PHE A 406 7.75 -1.37 -13.77
CA PHE A 406 8.98 -0.61 -13.96
C PHE A 406 9.69 -0.30 -12.64
N THR A 407 8.93 -0.03 -11.57
CA THR A 407 9.46 0.48 -10.30
C THR A 407 9.80 -0.64 -9.30
N LEU A 408 9.12 -1.80 -9.37
CA LEU A 408 9.30 -2.94 -8.46
C LEU A 408 10.05 -4.15 -9.05
N GLY A 409 10.74 -3.99 -10.19
CA GLY A 409 11.60 -5.05 -10.71
C GLY A 409 12.01 -5.00 -12.18
N THR A 410 12.39 -6.17 -12.68
CA THR A 410 12.89 -6.46 -14.04
C THR A 410 11.76 -6.64 -15.08
N GLY A 411 10.53 -6.25 -14.75
CA GLY A 411 9.33 -6.58 -15.53
C GLY A 411 8.78 -8.00 -15.31
N ARG A 412 9.26 -8.74 -14.29
CA ARG A 412 8.78 -10.07 -13.92
C ARG A 412 8.54 -10.19 -12.42
N MET A 413 7.57 -11.02 -12.05
CA MET A 413 7.30 -11.40 -10.66
C MET A 413 8.45 -12.24 -10.11
N ARG A 414 8.88 -11.94 -8.88
CA ARG A 414 9.78 -12.77 -8.08
C ARG A 414 9.00 -13.28 -6.87
N ALA A 415 8.73 -14.57 -6.83
CA ALA A 415 8.00 -15.20 -5.74
C ALA A 415 8.96 -15.78 -4.70
N ARG A 416 8.46 -15.94 -3.48
CA ARG A 416 9.05 -16.76 -2.43
C ARG A 416 8.44 -18.16 -2.49
N ALA A 417 9.18 -19.16 -2.04
CA ALA A 417 8.62 -20.48 -1.80
C ALA A 417 7.43 -20.38 -0.80
N PRO A 418 6.25 -20.95 -1.11
CA PRO A 418 5.09 -20.93 -0.21
C PRO A 418 5.38 -21.48 1.19
N GLU A 419 6.30 -22.43 1.32
CA GLU A 419 6.76 -22.94 2.63
C GLU A 419 7.37 -21.85 3.49
N LEU A 420 8.18 -20.96 2.91
CA LEU A 420 8.80 -19.85 3.63
C LEU A 420 7.76 -18.81 4.05
N VAL A 421 6.73 -18.60 3.22
CA VAL A 421 5.61 -17.70 3.56
C VAL A 421 4.84 -18.27 4.76
N LEU A 422 4.57 -19.57 4.79
CA LEU A 422 3.95 -20.22 5.94
C LEU A 422 4.85 -20.18 7.18
N GLU A 423 6.16 -20.38 7.03
CA GLU A 423 7.12 -20.26 8.13
C GLU A 423 7.14 -18.86 8.72
N ASP A 424 7.05 -17.82 7.91
CA ASP A 424 6.91 -16.45 8.38
C ASP A 424 5.61 -16.25 9.16
N MET A 425 4.46 -16.73 8.64
CA MET A 425 3.19 -16.66 9.36
C MET A 425 3.29 -17.32 10.75
N LEU A 426 3.88 -18.52 10.83
CA LEU A 426 4.06 -19.24 12.09
C LEU A 426 5.06 -18.55 13.02
N ASN A 427 6.15 -17.98 12.49
CA ASN A 427 7.12 -17.21 13.27
C ASN A 427 6.47 -15.98 13.90
N LEU A 428 5.75 -15.19 13.11
CA LEU A 428 5.06 -13.98 13.55
C LEU A 428 3.91 -14.31 14.52
N GLN A 429 3.21 -15.43 14.32
CA GLN A 429 2.25 -15.94 15.28
C GLN A 429 2.90 -16.25 16.63
N ASN A 430 4.05 -16.93 16.63
CA ASN A 430 4.76 -17.29 17.86
C ASN A 430 5.37 -16.08 18.58
N ARG A 431 5.94 -15.12 17.84
CA ARG A 431 6.61 -13.93 18.40
C ARG A 431 5.63 -12.88 18.90
N TYR A 432 4.57 -12.61 18.13
CA TYR A 432 3.71 -11.46 18.35
C TYR A 432 2.25 -11.82 18.62
N GLY A 433 1.88 -13.11 18.58
CA GLY A 433 0.50 -13.56 18.72
C GLY A 433 -0.40 -13.25 17.52
N ALA A 434 0.17 -12.84 16.39
CA ALA A 434 -0.58 -12.52 15.18
C ALA A 434 -1.24 -13.79 14.61
N ARG A 435 -2.53 -13.70 14.30
CA ARG A 435 -3.29 -14.77 13.63
C ARG A 435 -3.91 -14.31 12.32
N SER A 436 -3.78 -13.03 11.99
CA SER A 436 -4.26 -12.45 10.75
C SER A 436 -3.07 -11.87 9.99
N PHE A 437 -3.02 -12.14 8.69
CA PHE A 437 -1.94 -11.68 7.82
C PHE A 437 -2.51 -10.93 6.62
N PHE A 438 -1.82 -9.89 6.19
CA PHE A 438 -2.11 -9.21 4.93
C PHE A 438 -0.95 -9.41 3.97
N LEU A 439 -1.17 -10.15 2.90
CA LEU A 439 -0.20 -10.34 1.83
C LEU A 439 -0.19 -9.06 0.99
N THR A 440 0.84 -8.22 1.15
CA THR A 440 0.93 -6.90 0.48
C THR A 440 1.41 -6.98 -0.96
N ASP A 441 1.24 -8.14 -1.59
CA ASP A 441 1.71 -8.39 -2.94
C ASP A 441 0.89 -7.57 -3.94
N GLU A 442 1.52 -7.13 -5.04
CA GLU A 442 0.83 -6.41 -6.12
C GLU A 442 -0.26 -7.26 -6.78
N SER A 443 0.00 -8.57 -6.89
CA SER A 443 -0.99 -9.59 -7.17
C SER A 443 -0.41 -10.93 -6.77
N MET A 444 -1.05 -11.60 -5.82
CA MET A 444 -0.72 -12.98 -5.49
C MET A 444 -0.96 -13.87 -6.70
N HIS A 445 -0.06 -14.82 -6.94
CA HIS A 445 -0.19 -15.78 -8.02
C HIS A 445 -1.11 -16.94 -7.59
N PRO A 446 -2.14 -17.31 -8.38
CA PRO A 446 -3.10 -18.33 -7.98
C PRO A 446 -2.48 -19.69 -7.67
N GLY A 447 -1.43 -20.08 -8.41
CA GLY A 447 -0.71 -21.34 -8.17
C GLY A 447 -0.05 -21.37 -6.79
N ASP A 448 0.64 -20.29 -6.44
CA ASP A 448 1.39 -20.17 -5.19
C ASP A 448 0.43 -20.13 -3.99
N ILE A 449 -0.76 -19.55 -4.18
CA ILE A 449 -1.83 -19.53 -3.18
C ILE A 449 -2.44 -20.90 -2.96
N VAL A 450 -2.61 -21.72 -4.00
CA VAL A 450 -3.06 -23.10 -3.85
C VAL A 450 -2.04 -23.91 -3.06
N GLU A 451 -0.76 -23.79 -3.40
CA GLU A 451 0.33 -24.47 -2.69
C GLU A 451 0.44 -24.02 -1.22
N LEU A 452 0.38 -22.72 -0.97
CA LEU A 452 0.30 -22.17 0.40
C LEU A 452 -0.92 -22.72 1.14
N SER A 453 -2.06 -22.83 0.48
CA SER A 453 -3.29 -23.35 1.07
C SER A 453 -3.16 -24.82 1.45
N ASP A 454 -2.58 -25.64 0.57
CA ASP A 454 -2.32 -27.05 0.84
C ASP A 454 -1.38 -27.19 2.05
N LEU A 455 -0.29 -26.41 2.13
CA LEU A 455 0.63 -26.40 3.27
C LEU A 455 -0.03 -25.96 4.59
N ILE A 456 -0.88 -24.93 4.57
CA ILE A 456 -1.63 -24.48 5.75
C ILE A 456 -2.54 -25.60 6.28
N LEU A 457 -3.27 -26.27 5.38
CA LEU A 457 -4.19 -27.35 5.71
C LEU A 457 -3.45 -28.58 6.24
N GLU A 458 -2.36 -28.98 5.57
CA GLU A 458 -1.52 -30.11 5.97
C GLU A 458 -0.89 -29.91 7.35
N ARG A 459 -0.41 -28.70 7.66
CA ARG A 459 0.15 -28.37 8.98
C ARG A 459 -0.91 -28.05 10.03
N GLY A 460 -2.19 -27.97 9.64
CA GLY A 460 -3.28 -27.58 10.52
C GLY A 460 -3.12 -26.16 11.11
N ALA A 461 -2.41 -25.28 10.40
CA ALA A 461 -2.06 -23.95 10.89
C ALA A 461 -3.32 -23.09 11.08
N LYS A 462 -3.41 -22.41 12.23
CA LYS A 462 -4.55 -21.55 12.59
C LYS A 462 -4.24 -20.10 12.24
N VAL A 463 -4.34 -19.79 10.96
CA VAL A 463 -4.03 -18.47 10.39
C VAL A 463 -5.20 -17.99 9.52
N ASN A 464 -5.38 -16.68 9.47
CA ASN A 464 -6.27 -15.99 8.55
C ASN A 464 -5.44 -15.09 7.65
N TRP A 465 -5.82 -14.96 6.37
CA TRP A 465 -5.11 -14.08 5.46
C TRP A 465 -6.03 -13.42 4.44
N SER A 466 -5.56 -12.28 3.93
CA SER A 466 -6.11 -11.57 2.78
C SER A 466 -4.97 -11.01 1.93
N GLY A 467 -5.28 -10.65 0.69
CA GLY A 467 -4.31 -10.05 -0.23
C GLY A 467 -4.95 -9.64 -1.55
N MET A 468 -4.14 -9.11 -2.46
CA MET A 468 -4.60 -8.68 -3.76
C MET A 468 -4.44 -9.77 -4.81
N MET A 469 -5.44 -9.93 -5.69
CA MET A 469 -5.37 -10.84 -6.83
C MET A 469 -5.98 -10.22 -8.08
N ARG A 470 -5.56 -10.71 -9.25
CA ARG A 470 -6.29 -10.53 -10.51
C ARG A 470 -7.43 -11.55 -10.59
N PHE A 471 -8.50 -11.23 -11.30
CA PHE A 471 -9.48 -12.24 -11.72
C PHE A 471 -8.81 -13.26 -12.64
N GLU A 472 -8.99 -14.54 -12.35
CA GLU A 472 -8.37 -15.64 -13.10
C GLU A 472 -9.37 -16.77 -13.34
N ASP A 473 -9.26 -17.43 -14.50
CA ASP A 473 -10.16 -18.51 -14.90
C ASP A 473 -10.18 -19.67 -13.90
N CYS A 474 -9.05 -19.94 -13.23
CA CYS A 474 -8.92 -20.99 -12.23
C CYS A 474 -9.65 -20.72 -10.91
N MET A 475 -10.16 -19.51 -10.68
CA MET A 475 -10.93 -19.18 -9.48
C MET A 475 -12.38 -19.65 -9.63
N ASP A 476 -12.55 -20.97 -9.58
CA ASP A 476 -13.86 -21.64 -9.50
C ASP A 476 -14.20 -22.00 -8.04
N VAL A 477 -15.38 -22.56 -7.81
CA VAL A 477 -15.83 -22.95 -6.46
C VAL A 477 -14.82 -23.87 -5.75
N PRO A 478 -14.29 -24.96 -6.35
CA PRO A 478 -13.27 -25.80 -5.70
C PRO A 478 -11.99 -25.06 -5.29
N TYR A 479 -11.48 -24.17 -6.15
CA TYR A 479 -10.34 -23.32 -5.81
C TYR A 479 -10.67 -22.44 -4.60
N LEU A 480 -11.82 -21.76 -4.64
CA LEU A 480 -12.23 -20.80 -3.62
C LEU A 480 -12.53 -21.49 -2.28
N GLU A 481 -13.15 -22.67 -2.29
CA GLU A 481 -13.38 -23.48 -1.09
C GLU A 481 -12.07 -23.90 -0.43
N LYS A 482 -11.06 -24.30 -1.22
CA LYS A 482 -9.73 -24.65 -0.71
C LYS A 482 -9.07 -23.47 -0.02
N VAL A 483 -8.96 -22.33 -0.71
CA VAL A 483 -8.28 -21.15 -0.13
C VAL A 483 -9.04 -20.62 1.08
N LYS A 484 -10.39 -20.70 1.08
CA LYS A 484 -11.23 -20.39 2.23
C LYS A 484 -10.92 -21.30 3.43
N ALA A 485 -10.82 -22.61 3.20
CA ALA A 485 -10.47 -23.57 4.25
C ALA A 485 -9.07 -23.31 4.83
N ALA A 486 -8.15 -22.80 4.01
CA ALA A 486 -6.81 -22.38 4.42
C ALA A 486 -6.76 -20.96 5.06
N GLY A 487 -7.90 -20.39 5.44
CA GLY A 487 -7.96 -19.13 6.19
C GLY A 487 -8.07 -17.87 5.33
N CYS A 488 -8.28 -17.98 4.01
CA CYS A 488 -8.61 -16.82 3.18
C CYS A 488 -9.95 -16.23 3.61
N TYR A 489 -9.95 -15.04 4.19
CA TYR A 489 -11.19 -14.38 4.60
C TYR A 489 -11.65 -13.32 3.59
N SER A 490 -10.72 -12.73 2.84
CA SER A 490 -11.02 -11.72 1.83
C SER A 490 -9.97 -11.66 0.73
N ILE A 491 -10.43 -11.37 -0.48
CA ILE A 491 -9.59 -11.07 -1.65
C ILE A 491 -9.90 -9.67 -2.15
N MET A 492 -8.85 -8.91 -2.47
CA MET A 492 -8.97 -7.60 -3.09
C MET A 492 -8.68 -7.73 -4.58
N PHE A 493 -9.66 -7.39 -5.41
CA PHE A 493 -9.54 -7.45 -6.85
C PHE A 493 -9.35 -6.07 -7.45
N GLY A 494 -8.27 -5.93 -8.23
CA GLY A 494 -8.16 -4.83 -9.18
C GLY A 494 -9.13 -5.05 -10.34
N LEU A 495 -10.34 -4.52 -10.25
CA LEU A 495 -11.33 -4.57 -11.33
C LEU A 495 -11.09 -3.45 -12.33
N GLU A 496 -10.80 -2.25 -11.83
CA GLU A 496 -10.62 -0.98 -12.54
C GLU A 496 -11.86 -0.48 -13.27
N SER A 497 -12.51 -1.33 -14.07
CA SER A 497 -13.76 -1.02 -14.76
C SER A 497 -14.55 -2.29 -15.07
N ILE A 498 -15.87 -2.31 -14.91
CA ILE A 498 -16.69 -3.43 -15.39
C ILE A 498 -16.93 -3.35 -16.90
N ALA A 499 -16.64 -2.23 -17.56
CA ALA A 499 -16.84 -2.09 -18.99
C ALA A 499 -15.74 -2.81 -19.78
N GLN A 500 -16.12 -3.75 -20.66
CA GLN A 500 -15.16 -4.57 -21.42
C GLN A 500 -14.25 -3.73 -22.31
N ASN A 501 -14.76 -2.65 -22.92
CA ASN A 501 -13.98 -1.69 -23.71
C ASN A 501 -12.77 -1.16 -22.92
N ILE A 502 -12.98 -0.82 -21.65
CA ILE A 502 -11.92 -0.29 -20.79
C ILE A 502 -10.96 -1.37 -20.34
N GLN A 503 -11.45 -2.56 -20.01
CA GLN A 503 -10.60 -3.73 -19.72
C GLN A 503 -9.60 -4.03 -20.85
N ASP A 504 -10.06 -3.89 -22.10
CA ASP A 504 -9.26 -4.10 -23.31
C ASP A 504 -8.24 -2.97 -23.52
N ILE A 505 -8.66 -1.70 -23.36
CA ILE A 505 -7.78 -0.52 -23.46
C ILE A 505 -6.64 -0.62 -22.44
N ILE A 506 -6.99 -0.93 -21.18
CA ILE A 506 -6.00 -1.04 -20.10
C ILE A 506 -5.17 -2.32 -20.19
N GLN A 507 -5.49 -3.22 -21.14
CA GLN A 507 -4.88 -4.54 -21.28
C GLN A 507 -4.87 -5.29 -19.94
N LYS A 508 -5.97 -5.21 -19.18
CA LYS A 508 -6.10 -5.97 -17.95
C LYS A 508 -6.11 -7.45 -18.24
N GLY A 509 -6.64 -7.83 -19.42
CA GLY A 509 -6.76 -9.21 -19.90
C GLY A 509 -7.75 -10.06 -19.12
N VAL A 510 -8.84 -9.41 -18.68
CA VAL A 510 -9.94 -10.02 -17.97
C VAL A 510 -11.19 -9.82 -18.82
N ASN A 511 -12.01 -10.87 -18.93
CA ASN A 511 -13.33 -10.80 -19.52
C ASN A 511 -14.36 -10.50 -18.41
N THR A 512 -15.32 -9.61 -18.65
CA THR A 512 -16.38 -9.27 -17.70
C THR A 512 -17.22 -10.47 -17.28
N GLU A 513 -17.45 -11.45 -18.16
CA GLU A 513 -18.16 -12.69 -17.83
C GLU A 513 -17.40 -13.51 -16.76
N LEU A 514 -16.07 -13.51 -16.83
CA LEU A 514 -15.22 -14.10 -15.80
C LEU A 514 -15.35 -13.35 -14.47
N VAL A 515 -15.39 -12.00 -14.51
CA VAL A 515 -15.57 -11.18 -13.31
C VAL A 515 -16.86 -11.56 -12.60
N TRP A 516 -17.98 -11.59 -13.32
CA TRP A 516 -19.29 -11.97 -12.76
C TRP A 516 -19.25 -13.33 -12.08
N ARG A 517 -18.75 -14.35 -12.79
CA ARG A 517 -18.63 -15.70 -12.26
C ARG A 517 -17.81 -15.75 -10.97
N VAL A 518 -16.62 -15.15 -10.96
CA VAL A 518 -15.73 -15.17 -9.79
C VAL A 518 -16.34 -14.43 -8.60
N LEU A 519 -17.06 -13.33 -8.82
CA LEU A 519 -17.74 -12.60 -7.75
C LEU A 519 -18.88 -13.43 -7.15
N GLU A 520 -19.68 -14.09 -7.97
CA GLU A 520 -20.74 -15.00 -7.53
C GLU A 520 -20.18 -16.19 -6.76
N ASP A 521 -19.10 -16.80 -7.26
CA ASP A 521 -18.45 -17.93 -6.60
C ASP A 521 -17.81 -17.51 -5.25
N CYS A 522 -17.16 -16.33 -5.19
CA CYS A 522 -16.66 -15.76 -3.92
C CYS A 522 -17.78 -15.62 -2.90
N LYS A 523 -18.92 -15.05 -3.31
CA LYS A 523 -20.10 -14.89 -2.45
C LYS A 523 -20.65 -16.23 -1.99
N LYS A 524 -20.75 -17.21 -2.88
CA LYS A 524 -21.23 -18.57 -2.59
C LYS A 524 -20.37 -19.27 -1.54
N VAL A 525 -19.05 -19.14 -1.65
CA VAL A 525 -18.07 -19.71 -0.69
C VAL A 525 -17.95 -18.88 0.60
N GLY A 526 -18.38 -17.62 0.57
CA GLY A 526 -18.26 -16.70 1.71
C GLY A 526 -16.87 -16.08 1.85
N ILE A 527 -16.16 -15.89 0.74
CA ILE A 527 -14.97 -15.04 0.65
C ILE A 527 -15.42 -13.61 0.40
N LYS A 528 -14.93 -12.69 1.23
CA LYS A 528 -15.29 -11.28 1.10
C LYS A 528 -14.47 -10.60 0.01
N VAL A 529 -15.07 -9.71 -0.74
CA VAL A 529 -14.48 -9.03 -1.88
C VAL A 529 -14.27 -7.54 -1.58
N HIS A 530 -13.06 -7.07 -1.85
CA HIS A 530 -12.77 -5.65 -2.07
C HIS A 530 -12.59 -5.40 -3.56
N LEU A 531 -13.12 -4.28 -4.08
CA LEU A 531 -12.92 -3.89 -5.47
C LEU A 531 -12.15 -2.57 -5.57
N PHE A 532 -11.16 -2.51 -6.46
CA PHE A 532 -10.58 -1.25 -6.93
C PHE A 532 -11.24 -0.85 -8.26
N ILE A 533 -11.66 0.42 -8.36
CA ILE A 533 -12.27 1.03 -9.55
C ILE A 533 -11.52 2.31 -9.91
N ILE A 534 -11.26 2.50 -11.20
CA ILE A 534 -10.62 3.68 -11.76
C ILE A 534 -11.58 4.33 -12.75
N LEU A 535 -12.08 5.50 -12.38
CA LEU A 535 -12.91 6.33 -13.24
C LEU A 535 -12.04 7.29 -14.05
N GLY A 536 -12.39 7.54 -15.30
CA GLY A 536 -11.74 8.47 -16.19
C GLY A 536 -10.55 7.91 -16.95
N THR A 537 -10.53 6.60 -17.18
CA THR A 537 -9.49 6.00 -18.01
C THR A 537 -9.55 6.59 -19.42
N PRO A 538 -8.42 6.97 -20.05
CA PRO A 538 -8.44 7.48 -21.42
C PRO A 538 -9.18 6.54 -22.38
N GLY A 539 -10.21 7.07 -23.05
CA GLY A 539 -11.14 6.30 -23.89
C GLY A 539 -12.45 5.89 -23.21
N GLU A 540 -12.65 6.16 -21.92
CA GLU A 540 -13.90 5.86 -21.20
C GLU A 540 -15.05 6.75 -21.68
N THR A 541 -16.11 6.12 -22.16
CA THR A 541 -17.33 6.80 -22.62
C THR A 541 -18.31 7.05 -21.48
N GLU A 542 -19.35 7.84 -21.72
CA GLU A 542 -20.43 8.03 -20.75
C GLU A 542 -21.20 6.72 -20.49
N GLU A 543 -21.32 5.87 -21.51
CA GLU A 543 -21.90 4.54 -21.40
C GLU A 543 -21.07 3.62 -20.50
N ASP A 544 -19.75 3.58 -20.69
CA ASP A 544 -18.82 2.81 -19.84
C ASP A 544 -18.90 3.30 -18.37
N MET A 545 -18.93 4.62 -18.16
CA MET A 545 -19.09 5.25 -16.84
C MET A 545 -20.42 4.84 -16.18
N LYS A 546 -21.52 4.85 -16.94
CA LYS A 546 -22.84 4.40 -16.45
C LYS A 546 -22.81 2.93 -16.10
N GLU A 547 -22.16 2.08 -16.89
CA GLU A 547 -22.02 0.65 -16.61
C GLU A 547 -21.30 0.41 -15.27
N ASN A 548 -20.20 1.13 -15.03
CA ASN A 548 -19.47 1.12 -13.75
C ASN A 548 -20.37 1.51 -12.57
N ILE A 549 -21.09 2.63 -12.69
CA ILE A 549 -21.98 3.11 -11.64
C ILE A 549 -23.12 2.12 -11.38
N ASP A 550 -23.77 1.63 -12.43
CA ASP A 550 -24.86 0.66 -12.34
C ASP A 550 -24.41 -0.65 -11.71
N PHE A 551 -23.23 -1.15 -12.09
CA PHE A 551 -22.64 -2.34 -11.49
C PHE A 551 -22.50 -2.17 -9.97
N LEU A 552 -21.88 -1.08 -9.53
CA LEU A 552 -21.66 -0.81 -8.11
C LEU A 552 -22.99 -0.65 -7.35
N LEU A 553 -23.94 0.10 -7.89
CA LEU A 553 -25.19 0.38 -7.17
C LEU A 553 -26.17 -0.79 -7.16
N LYS A 554 -26.23 -1.59 -8.23
CA LYS A 554 -27.20 -2.70 -8.36
C LYS A 554 -26.66 -4.03 -7.82
N ASN A 555 -25.35 -4.18 -7.67
CA ASN A 555 -24.71 -5.45 -7.30
C ASN A 555 -23.91 -5.35 -6.00
N GLU A 556 -24.35 -4.46 -5.11
CA GLU A 556 -23.73 -4.21 -3.81
C GLU A 556 -23.59 -5.46 -2.92
N HIS A 557 -24.32 -6.53 -3.25
CA HIS A 557 -24.33 -7.81 -2.57
C HIS A 557 -23.22 -8.77 -3.01
N LEU A 558 -22.47 -8.44 -4.07
CA LEU A 558 -21.35 -9.24 -4.60
C LEU A 558 -20.00 -8.82 -4.02
N TYR A 559 -19.96 -7.68 -3.33
CA TYR A 559 -18.74 -7.17 -2.73
C TYR A 559 -19.01 -6.46 -1.41
N GLU A 560 -18.08 -6.56 -0.48
CA GLU A 560 -18.19 -5.95 0.83
C GLU A 560 -17.71 -4.52 0.79
N THR A 561 -16.62 -4.26 0.08
CA THR A 561 -15.95 -2.97 0.07
C THR A 561 -15.46 -2.55 -1.31
N VAL A 562 -15.33 -1.25 -1.54
CA VAL A 562 -14.86 -0.70 -2.82
C VAL A 562 -14.03 0.56 -2.60
N GLN A 563 -12.92 0.68 -3.33
CA GLN A 563 -12.15 1.90 -3.47
C GLN A 563 -12.31 2.44 -4.89
N ILE A 564 -12.72 3.70 -4.98
CA ILE A 564 -12.89 4.41 -6.26
C ILE A 564 -11.83 5.50 -6.33
N ALA A 565 -11.07 5.52 -7.41
CA ALA A 565 -10.10 6.56 -7.72
C ALA A 565 -10.41 7.16 -9.10
N THR A 566 -9.95 8.39 -9.33
CA THR A 566 -9.85 8.94 -10.68
C THR A 566 -8.53 8.52 -11.31
N PHE A 567 -8.52 8.31 -12.62
CA PHE A 567 -7.34 7.92 -13.36
C PHE A 567 -6.22 8.96 -13.18
N LEU A 568 -5.02 8.44 -12.94
CA LEU A 568 -3.80 9.21 -12.87
C LEU A 568 -2.83 8.70 -13.94
N LEU A 569 -2.31 9.61 -14.76
CA LEU A 569 -1.27 9.26 -15.72
C LEU A 569 0.07 9.13 -15.00
N THR A 570 0.37 7.93 -14.49
CA THR A 570 1.61 7.67 -13.75
C THR A 570 2.82 7.60 -14.67
N ALA A 571 3.93 8.22 -14.26
CA ALA A 571 5.20 8.14 -14.96
C ALA A 571 5.61 6.69 -15.22
N ASN A 572 6.29 6.46 -16.34
CA ASN A 572 6.77 5.17 -16.81
C ASN A 572 5.74 4.07 -17.12
N SER A 573 4.44 4.31 -16.91
CA SER A 573 3.39 3.43 -17.44
C SER A 573 3.44 3.35 -18.97
N PRO A 574 2.98 2.25 -19.59
CA PRO A 574 2.85 2.18 -21.05
C PRO A 574 2.05 3.34 -21.68
N MET A 575 1.00 3.81 -20.99
CA MET A 575 0.20 4.98 -21.39
C MET A 575 1.04 6.26 -21.34
N HIS A 576 1.82 6.49 -20.29
CA HIS A 576 2.72 7.65 -20.20
C HIS A 576 3.86 7.60 -21.22
N LYS A 577 4.41 6.41 -21.52
CA LYS A 577 5.50 6.24 -22.49
C LYS A 577 5.04 6.37 -23.95
N LYS A 578 3.76 6.11 -24.23
CA LYS A 578 3.17 6.14 -25.58
C LYS A 578 1.79 6.80 -25.58
N PRO A 579 1.67 8.07 -25.14
CA PRO A 579 0.38 8.70 -24.88
C PRO A 579 -0.51 8.79 -26.13
N GLN A 580 0.08 9.04 -27.31
CA GLN A 580 -0.64 9.12 -28.57
C GLN A 580 -1.33 7.81 -28.96
N LYS A 581 -0.80 6.66 -28.54
CA LYS A 581 -1.44 5.34 -28.79
C LYS A 581 -2.79 5.23 -28.08
N PHE A 582 -2.96 5.94 -26.98
CA PHE A 582 -4.16 5.91 -26.13
C PHE A 582 -5.00 7.18 -26.30
N GLY A 583 -4.72 7.99 -27.33
CA GLY A 583 -5.42 9.25 -27.57
C GLY A 583 -5.20 10.28 -26.48
N ILE A 584 -4.04 10.26 -25.81
CA ILE A 584 -3.68 11.23 -24.77
C ILE A 584 -2.81 12.33 -25.40
N SER A 585 -3.19 13.58 -25.17
CA SER A 585 -2.52 14.77 -25.67
C SER A 585 -2.39 15.84 -24.57
N ASN A 586 -1.64 16.92 -24.85
CA ASN A 586 -1.46 18.08 -23.96
C ASN A 586 -1.07 17.73 -22.50
N VAL A 587 -0.26 16.68 -22.32
CA VAL A 587 0.23 16.27 -21.00
C VAL A 587 1.05 17.40 -20.39
N THR A 588 0.46 18.05 -19.40
CA THR A 588 1.06 19.16 -18.67
C THR A 588 1.34 18.68 -17.25
N THR A 589 2.61 18.69 -16.87
CA THR A 589 2.99 18.54 -15.48
C THR A 589 2.62 19.81 -14.75
N LEU A 590 1.66 19.75 -13.84
CA LEU A 590 1.33 20.87 -12.96
C LEU A 590 2.48 21.04 -11.95
N SER A 591 3.47 21.82 -12.33
CA SER A 591 4.65 22.09 -11.52
C SER A 591 4.32 23.03 -10.36
N GLY A 592 4.87 22.72 -9.17
CA GLY A 592 4.82 23.67 -8.07
C GLY A 592 5.44 23.18 -6.78
N HIS A 593 5.26 21.92 -6.38
CA HIS A 593 5.83 21.34 -5.15
C HIS A 593 6.04 19.83 -5.34
N ALA A 594 7.15 19.28 -4.84
CA ALA A 594 7.48 17.85 -4.89
C ALA A 594 6.40 16.94 -4.26
N SER A 595 5.54 17.48 -3.39
CA SER A 595 4.37 16.81 -2.81
C SER A 595 3.14 16.71 -3.73
N LYS A 596 3.09 17.50 -4.82
CA LYS A 596 1.97 17.56 -5.79
C LYS A 596 2.26 16.89 -7.12
N ALA A 597 3.52 16.53 -7.38
CA ALA A 597 3.94 15.94 -8.64
C ALA A 597 3.16 14.65 -8.95
N TYR A 598 2.79 13.90 -7.91
CA TYR A 598 2.04 12.66 -8.03
C TYR A 598 0.54 12.81 -8.34
N SER A 599 -0.07 13.99 -8.20
CA SER A 599 -1.53 14.08 -8.18
C SER A 599 -2.16 14.66 -9.45
N GLU A 600 -1.42 15.36 -10.31
CA GLU A 600 -2.05 16.20 -11.34
C GLU A 600 -1.18 16.33 -12.60
N ASN A 601 -1.10 15.27 -13.41
CA ASN A 601 -0.84 15.47 -14.83
C ASN A 601 -2.18 15.86 -15.46
N ALA A 602 -2.32 17.13 -15.82
CA ALA A 602 -3.42 17.55 -16.67
C ALA A 602 -3.14 16.98 -18.06
N PHE A 603 -4.10 16.28 -18.63
CA PHE A 603 -4.00 15.76 -19.98
C PHE A 603 -5.37 15.84 -20.65
N GLU A 604 -5.35 15.98 -21.96
CA GLU A 604 -6.55 15.92 -22.78
C GLU A 604 -6.65 14.53 -23.40
N VAL A 605 -7.88 14.10 -23.66
CA VAL A 605 -8.15 12.86 -24.39
C VAL A 605 -8.87 13.15 -25.70
N ASP A 606 -8.45 12.46 -26.75
CA ASP A 606 -9.05 12.57 -28.08
C ASP A 606 -10.42 11.87 -28.15
N ARG A 607 -10.67 10.92 -27.24
CA ARG A 607 -11.89 10.10 -27.15
C ARG A 607 -12.24 9.80 -25.70
N GLY A 608 -13.53 9.73 -25.43
CA GLY A 608 -14.06 9.52 -24.08
C GLY A 608 -14.28 10.84 -23.33
N LEU A 609 -14.57 10.72 -22.04
CA LEU A 609 -14.82 11.84 -21.13
C LEU A 609 -13.51 12.56 -20.77
N GLN A 610 -13.54 13.88 -20.78
CA GLN A 610 -12.46 14.71 -20.24
C GLN A 610 -12.43 14.66 -18.72
N GLN A 611 -11.28 14.96 -18.12
CA GLN A 611 -11.07 14.93 -16.66
C GLN A 611 -12.13 15.74 -15.90
N GLU A 612 -12.55 16.89 -16.43
CA GLU A 612 -13.56 17.76 -15.83
C GLU A 612 -14.97 17.16 -15.87
N GLU A 613 -15.26 16.34 -16.88
CA GLU A 613 -16.56 15.70 -17.10
C GLU A 613 -16.74 14.47 -16.20
N ILE A 614 -15.65 13.82 -15.79
CA ILE A 614 -15.65 12.69 -14.85
C ILE A 614 -15.94 13.14 -13.41
N GLN A 615 -15.56 14.37 -13.06
CA GLN A 615 -15.60 14.82 -11.67
C GLN A 615 -16.99 14.77 -11.03
N PRO A 616 -18.07 15.22 -11.69
CA PRO A 616 -19.42 15.14 -11.14
C PRO A 616 -19.85 13.69 -10.85
N TYR A 617 -19.45 12.73 -11.68
CA TYR A 617 -19.73 11.31 -11.47
C TYR A 617 -18.99 10.79 -10.24
N PHE A 618 -17.69 11.07 -10.14
CA PHE A 618 -16.89 10.70 -8.98
C PHE A 618 -17.49 11.26 -7.68
N ASP A 619 -17.76 12.57 -7.63
CA ASP A 619 -18.30 13.24 -6.44
C ASP A 619 -19.66 12.65 -6.03
N LYS A 620 -20.53 12.36 -6.99
CA LYS A 620 -21.84 11.73 -6.74
C LYS A 620 -21.68 10.31 -6.22
N LEU A 621 -20.78 9.52 -6.81
CA LEU A 621 -20.59 8.11 -6.44
C LEU A 621 -19.97 7.97 -5.04
N VAL A 622 -18.90 8.71 -4.74
CA VAL A 622 -18.24 8.66 -3.42
C VAL A 622 -19.08 9.29 -2.31
N SER A 623 -20.08 10.12 -2.64
CA SER A 623 -21.06 10.64 -1.67
C SER A 623 -22.33 9.78 -1.56
N HIS A 624 -22.48 8.74 -2.37
CA HIS A 624 -23.65 7.88 -2.35
C HIS A 624 -23.72 7.08 -1.03
N PRO A 625 -24.86 7.00 -0.33
CA PRO A 625 -24.97 6.33 0.96
C PRO A 625 -24.52 4.87 0.96
N LEU A 626 -24.78 4.12 -0.12
CA LEU A 626 -24.35 2.72 -0.25
C LEU A 626 -22.81 2.63 -0.36
N ILE A 627 -22.21 3.50 -1.18
CA ILE A 627 -20.76 3.52 -1.37
C ILE A 627 -20.07 4.00 -0.10
N LEU A 628 -20.58 5.03 0.59
CA LEU A 628 -20.01 5.49 1.86
C LEU A 628 -19.99 4.42 2.96
N ARG A 629 -20.91 3.44 2.92
CA ARG A 629 -20.93 2.31 3.86
C ARG A 629 -19.92 1.21 3.49
N LYS A 630 -19.50 1.16 2.21
CA LYS A 630 -18.63 0.12 1.64
C LYS A 630 -17.21 0.62 1.34
N ASP A 631 -17.01 1.92 1.26
CA ASP A 631 -15.70 2.54 1.13
C ASP A 631 -14.93 2.28 2.42
N LEU A 632 -14.06 1.28 2.38
CA LEU A 632 -13.13 0.90 3.44
C LEU A 632 -11.78 0.70 2.78
N TRP A 633 -10.93 1.70 2.96
CA TRP A 633 -9.54 1.63 2.57
C TRP A 633 -8.82 0.56 3.40
N GLY A 634 -7.78 -0.09 2.86
CA GLY A 634 -6.82 -0.90 3.63
C GLY A 634 -7.31 -2.25 4.22
N GLY A 635 -8.51 -2.72 3.87
CA GLY A 635 -9.09 -3.90 4.50
C GLY A 635 -9.64 -3.64 5.91
N HIS A 636 -9.76 -2.37 6.31
CA HIS A 636 -10.34 -1.95 7.59
C HIS A 636 -11.85 -2.16 7.58
N GLY A 637 -12.28 -3.30 8.09
CA GLY A 637 -13.70 -3.58 8.35
C GLY A 637 -14.22 -4.85 7.68
N PHE A 638 -13.36 -5.67 7.09
CA PHE A 638 -13.71 -7.08 7.02
C PHE A 638 -13.78 -7.59 8.44
N ARG A 639 -15.00 -7.79 8.98
CA ARG A 639 -15.29 -8.53 10.23
C ARG A 639 -14.26 -9.65 10.36
N ILE A 640 -13.19 -9.40 11.10
CA ILE A 640 -12.09 -10.36 11.17
C ILE A 640 -12.64 -11.44 12.08
N TYR A 641 -12.72 -12.65 11.54
CA TYR A 641 -13.13 -13.82 12.29
C TYR A 641 -12.31 -13.88 13.58
N GLN A 642 -12.96 -13.70 14.73
CA GLN A 642 -12.33 -13.95 16.02
C GLN A 642 -12.22 -15.47 16.15
N PRO A 643 -11.01 -16.05 16.26
CA PRO A 643 -10.86 -17.50 16.42
C PRO A 643 -11.51 -18.02 17.71
N ASP A 644 -11.81 -17.12 18.64
CA ASP A 644 -12.21 -17.39 20.02
C ASP A 644 -13.66 -16.95 20.32
N GLN A 645 -14.34 -16.30 19.36
CA GLN A 645 -15.80 -16.25 19.35
C GLN A 645 -16.26 -17.46 18.54
N PRO A 646 -16.75 -18.52 19.18
CA PRO A 646 -17.57 -19.45 18.43
C PRO A 646 -18.75 -18.62 17.91
N ASP A 647 -18.86 -18.47 16.59
CA ASP A 647 -20.20 -18.62 16.02
C ASP A 647 -20.64 -20.00 16.49
N THR A 648 -21.41 -20.04 17.58
CA THR A 648 -21.90 -21.26 18.24
C THR A 648 -22.95 -21.96 17.38
N THR A 649 -22.69 -22.08 16.08
CA THR A 649 -23.31 -22.99 15.12
C THR A 649 -22.37 -23.27 13.94
N TRP A 650 -21.06 -23.46 14.15
CA TRP A 650 -20.24 -24.17 13.14
C TRP A 650 -20.37 -25.67 13.33
N ALA A 651 -21.55 -26.18 12.99
CA ALA A 651 -21.70 -27.53 12.47
C ALA A 651 -21.94 -27.36 10.96
N TYR A 652 -21.32 -28.19 10.13
CA TYR A 652 -21.79 -28.35 8.74
C TYR A 652 -23.33 -28.49 8.78
N PRO A 653 -24.10 -27.83 7.89
CA PRO A 653 -25.56 -27.99 7.84
C PRO A 653 -25.92 -29.48 7.91
N ALA A 654 -27.02 -29.84 8.57
CA ALA A 654 -27.37 -31.25 8.76
C ALA A 654 -27.46 -32.00 7.41
N GLU A 655 -27.84 -31.29 6.33
CA GLU A 655 -27.82 -31.85 4.98
C GLU A 655 -26.40 -32.06 4.44
N VAL A 656 -25.43 -31.20 4.79
CA VAL A 656 -24.00 -31.32 4.43
C VAL A 656 -23.30 -32.40 5.28
N GLN A 657 -23.63 -32.54 6.57
CA GLN A 657 -23.16 -33.67 7.39
C GLN A 657 -23.74 -35.00 6.90
N ALA A 658 -25.04 -35.02 6.60
CA ALA A 658 -25.69 -36.19 6.04
C ALA A 658 -25.13 -36.51 4.64
N ALA A 659 -24.80 -35.51 3.82
CA ALA A 659 -24.19 -35.70 2.51
C ALA A 659 -22.74 -36.23 2.62
N LEU A 660 -21.92 -35.69 3.53
CA LEU A 660 -20.54 -36.14 3.75
C LEU A 660 -20.46 -37.56 4.36
N SER A 661 -21.40 -37.91 5.26
CA SER A 661 -21.54 -39.28 5.78
C SER A 661 -22.15 -40.26 4.78
N ALA A 662 -23.17 -39.85 4.01
CA ALA A 662 -23.77 -40.68 2.96
C ALA A 662 -22.81 -40.92 1.79
N ALA A 663 -21.88 -39.98 1.55
CA ALA A 663 -20.81 -40.12 0.57
C ALA A 663 -19.60 -40.94 1.08
N GLY A 664 -19.61 -41.42 2.34
CA GLY A 664 -18.50 -42.19 2.93
C GLY A 664 -17.20 -41.38 3.10
N LEU A 665 -17.29 -40.06 2.96
CA LEU A 665 -16.16 -39.14 2.96
C LEU A 665 -15.80 -38.66 4.35
N THR A 666 -16.56 -38.99 5.39
CA THR A 666 -16.11 -38.87 6.78
C THR A 666 -16.50 -40.08 7.62
N ASP A 667 -15.71 -40.45 8.63
CA ASP A 667 -16.24 -41.31 9.69
C ASP A 667 -17.30 -40.54 10.52
N GLY A 668 -18.15 -41.25 11.27
CA GLY A 668 -19.22 -40.64 12.09
C GLY A 668 -18.73 -39.69 13.21
N ASN A 669 -17.43 -39.39 13.25
CA ASN A 669 -16.77 -38.43 14.14
C ASN A 669 -16.10 -37.26 13.37
N GLY A 670 -16.21 -37.20 12.04
CA GLY A 670 -15.75 -36.05 11.24
C GLY A 670 -14.36 -36.16 10.60
N HIS A 671 -13.74 -37.35 10.49
CA HIS A 671 -12.45 -37.53 9.80
C HIS A 671 -12.62 -37.90 8.31
N VAL A 672 -11.93 -37.23 7.38
CA VAL A 672 -12.15 -37.38 5.93
C VAL A 672 -11.57 -38.68 5.32
N CYS A 673 -12.36 -39.42 4.53
CA CYS A 673 -11.97 -40.59 3.72
C CYS A 673 -12.24 -40.36 2.21
N LYS A 674 -11.59 -41.11 1.30
CA LYS A 674 -11.39 -40.77 -0.13
C LYS A 674 -12.57 -41.13 -1.09
N ALA A 675 -12.94 -40.14 -1.92
CA ALA A 675 -13.53 -40.08 -3.29
C ALA A 675 -14.60 -41.07 -3.81
N GLY A 676 -15.64 -40.52 -4.45
CA GLY A 676 -16.57 -41.21 -5.37
C GLY A 676 -17.56 -40.25 -6.07
N ASP A 677 -17.88 -40.55 -7.32
CA ASP A 677 -18.61 -39.88 -8.40
C ASP A 677 -20.11 -39.52 -8.20
N GLY A 678 -20.54 -38.39 -8.81
CA GLY A 678 -21.80 -38.34 -9.59
C GLY A 678 -23.03 -37.57 -9.07
N THR A 679 -23.16 -36.30 -9.49
CA THR A 679 -24.40 -35.54 -9.85
C THR A 679 -25.51 -35.24 -8.82
N LEU A 680 -25.90 -33.95 -8.70
CA LEU A 680 -27.14 -33.46 -8.07
C LEU A 680 -27.83 -32.37 -8.92
N ASN A 681 -29.16 -32.47 -9.03
CA ASN A 681 -30.07 -31.61 -9.82
C ASN A 681 -30.58 -30.38 -9.05
N GLU A 682 -30.91 -29.33 -9.80
CA GLU A 682 -31.44 -28.01 -9.36
C GLU A 682 -32.91 -28.01 -8.91
N ILE A 683 -33.27 -27.06 -8.02
CA ILE A 683 -34.63 -26.53 -7.84
C ILE A 683 -34.59 -25.00 -7.59
N PRO A 684 -35.49 -24.19 -8.18
CA PRO A 684 -35.34 -22.74 -8.34
C PRO A 684 -36.06 -21.90 -7.26
N LEU A 685 -35.58 -20.68 -7.04
CA LEU A 685 -36.22 -19.66 -6.19
C LEU A 685 -36.71 -18.48 -7.04
N THR A 686 -38.02 -18.29 -7.08
CA THR A 686 -38.66 -17.10 -7.62
C THR A 686 -39.15 -16.19 -6.51
N GLY A 687 -38.96 -14.88 -6.74
CA GLY A 687 -39.93 -13.86 -6.39
C GLY A 687 -39.51 -12.91 -5.29
N LEU A 688 -39.15 -11.68 -5.67
CA LEU A 688 -39.58 -10.44 -5.02
C LEU A 688 -39.29 -9.27 -6.00
N ARG A 689 -40.35 -8.67 -6.55
CA ARG A 689 -40.30 -7.45 -7.36
C ARG A 689 -40.50 -6.24 -6.44
N GLY A 690 -39.57 -5.29 -6.50
CA GLY A 690 -39.70 -3.93 -6.00
C GLY A 690 -39.12 -2.97 -7.06
N SER A 691 -39.72 -1.79 -7.19
CA SER A 691 -39.51 -0.79 -8.25
C SER A 691 -38.05 -0.35 -8.50
N ASP A 692 -37.76 -0.05 -9.76
CA ASP A 692 -36.43 0.24 -10.34
C ASP A 692 -35.85 1.62 -9.91
N PRO A 693 -34.75 1.67 -9.14
CA PRO A 693 -34.07 2.90 -8.74
C PRO A 693 -33.49 3.73 -9.92
N VAL A 694 -33.33 3.13 -11.10
CA VAL A 694 -32.76 3.77 -12.30
C VAL A 694 -33.73 4.82 -12.87
N GLU A 695 -35.04 4.62 -12.70
CA GLU A 695 -36.05 5.57 -13.17
C GLU A 695 -36.02 6.90 -12.41
N GLU A 696 -35.51 6.93 -11.17
CA GLU A 696 -35.39 8.15 -10.38
C GLU A 696 -34.18 9.00 -10.81
N ILE A 697 -33.13 8.38 -11.37
CA ILE A 697 -31.93 9.04 -11.88
C ILE A 697 -32.18 9.63 -13.27
N ASN A 698 -32.96 8.95 -14.11
CA ASN A 698 -33.28 9.40 -15.48
C ASN A 698 -34.32 10.54 -15.54
N ARG A 699 -34.90 10.97 -14.40
CA ARG A 699 -35.93 12.02 -14.34
C ARG A 699 -35.40 13.43 -14.02
N LEU A 700 -34.09 13.64 -14.02
CA LEU A 700 -33.50 14.96 -13.79
C LEU A 700 -33.27 15.71 -15.12
N PRO A 701 -33.53 17.04 -15.18
CA PRO A 701 -33.47 17.78 -16.42
C PRO A 701 -32.04 17.85 -16.98
N GLU A 702 -31.91 17.63 -18.29
CA GLU A 702 -30.68 17.83 -19.06
C GLU A 702 -30.04 19.19 -18.72
N ALA A 703 -28.83 19.16 -18.18
CA ALA A 703 -28.05 20.37 -17.95
C ALA A 703 -27.70 20.99 -19.31
N ARG A 704 -28.46 22.01 -19.73
CA ARG A 704 -28.09 22.81 -20.91
C ARG A 704 -26.91 23.73 -20.55
N PRO A 705 -25.84 23.74 -21.36
CA PRO A 705 -24.68 24.59 -21.10
C PRO A 705 -24.98 26.03 -21.56
N LYS A 706 -25.75 26.82 -20.80
CA LYS A 706 -25.89 28.27 -21.09
C LYS A 706 -25.96 29.26 -19.91
N ASP A 707 -26.02 28.85 -18.65
CA ASP A 707 -26.15 29.82 -17.53
C ASP A 707 -24.88 30.04 -16.69
N ALA A 708 -23.70 29.75 -17.24
CA ALA A 708 -22.40 30.00 -16.60
C ALA A 708 -21.95 31.48 -16.60
N GLN A 709 -22.87 32.45 -16.47
CA GLN A 709 -22.53 33.89 -16.46
C GLN A 709 -23.32 34.73 -15.45
N ASN A 710 -23.55 34.23 -14.22
CA ASN A 710 -24.02 35.11 -13.14
C ASN A 710 -23.12 35.02 -11.89
N PRO A 711 -22.23 36.01 -11.65
CA PRO A 711 -21.27 35.98 -10.56
C PRO A 711 -21.84 36.39 -9.18
N ASN A 712 -23.16 36.55 -9.04
CA ASN A 712 -23.79 37.09 -7.83
C ASN A 712 -24.54 36.07 -6.94
N VAL A 713 -24.28 34.78 -7.11
CA VAL A 713 -24.78 33.76 -6.16
C VAL A 713 -23.61 32.87 -5.74
N ALA A 714 -22.86 33.35 -4.76
CA ALA A 714 -21.77 32.64 -4.09
C ALA A 714 -21.98 32.65 -2.58
#